data_AF-A0A1Q3QUE4-F1
#
_entry.id   AF-A0A1Q3QUE4-F1
#
_cell.length_a   1.000
_cell.length_b   1.000
_cell.length_c   1.000
_cell.angle_alpha   90.00
_cell.angle_beta   90.00
_cell.angle_gamma   90.00
#
_symmetry.space_group_name_H-M   'P 1'
#
loop_
_entity.id
_entity.type
_entity.pdbx_description
1 polymer ?
#
loop_
_entity_poly.entity_id
_entity_poly.type
_entity_poly.pdbx_seq_one_letter_code
_entity_poly.pdbx_strand_id
1 'polypeptide(L)'
;MTTTRTQNTDLDQRLILELKIDASGEVTRKQSRLGRKDTLEGKLLSQIYPGIQVARVSVPYELTPYEQSVVENRMAKLIYGGVEYKLAGASGSAKDGKFYFVDQAHAKQIAERFQHWPEAAIVYFAILVSDCKLMVEEPDLRIAVVQDHVLGTNDCRGWLRESLYRKLKIGTNRFCQFRLAFDTREPKQAKGGLKAMSDRVADRLGVDVILPESSCKPALKGGIRFLPQLGTSGRMYTGPAILGIKELSRVSEFGSSYTLVEHASEEALQFEVMLRAIERIRKVRKAWDEGDYESLFEVIGKSEIATFDEDVSFDPDALDQGGIPASEGWEPPEAVLLADRSGTSIKFPYVANQLNRKLARWAFRTCTGGDLKLPSFALVDDGVLIEYRGKILSASDWIPEDTSITSLTAEKGLCIRYPIRMHEDLLPIRHLSNDELIPALKQALGVPDLDNSLIAYILERQLRMEGTYILHSETAKKNGGDFDFDTICVMPSDQFPMFVAGRIACEEKFRQEKTKQKKAKSPWWNVYLVAMKARGNRIGSITDLKTSCLAAGRPDLAYKLVQQLQNALDSLKHRVEIDESVISEIRKEVNPAPWLRYKRERRVSDLPAHLEVPDTDKVGRLYNVLRKELGFLPGEHDGSFDEKMSIEDFRGLFSGEAVPKAMFEECQLVNSIYADIASRIVQREEEVKLQLKNAQAYWEAVRQSEDKEQRKSAVLARNKAQAALWEHEQEAKDQFSSLHLFVHYWAQGKEENRRAWAQAMNTVVTGGNGSGAVLFQSFPQEVVDTFAEVTGGQRVRVRLPKTIDGHVRFDSEQRAWLVERIVNPEGPDGEKKVFLFQYKGKRNLIFENTSAPATMENS
;
A
#
# COMPACT_ATOMS: atom_id res chain seq x y z
N MET A 1 -36.16 -39.21 -10.34
CA MET A 1 -34.94 -39.25 -11.15
C MET A 1 -34.38 -37.85 -11.22
N THR A 2 -33.45 -37.58 -10.32
CA THR A 2 -32.85 -36.28 -10.03
C THR A 2 -31.59 -36.14 -10.89
N THR A 3 -31.66 -35.31 -11.94
CA THR A 3 -30.49 -34.87 -12.70
C THR A 3 -29.72 -33.85 -11.87
N THR A 4 -28.84 -34.36 -11.02
CA THR A 4 -27.76 -33.60 -10.38
C THR A 4 -26.86 -33.08 -11.49
N ARG A 5 -27.00 -31.79 -11.82
CA ARG A 5 -26.12 -31.10 -12.76
C ARG A 5 -24.81 -30.84 -12.01
N THR A 6 -23.91 -31.81 -12.05
CA THR A 6 -22.53 -31.68 -11.58
C THR A 6 -21.88 -30.56 -12.38
N GLN A 7 -21.74 -29.38 -11.77
CA GLN A 7 -20.97 -28.30 -12.36
C GLN A 7 -19.51 -28.74 -12.42
N ASN A 8 -18.97 -28.68 -13.63
CA ASN A 8 -17.60 -28.98 -13.97
C ASN A 8 -16.61 -28.12 -13.17
N THR A 9 -15.42 -28.69 -13.07
CA THR A 9 -14.20 -28.23 -12.41
C THR A 9 -13.58 -26.99 -13.05
N ASP A 10 -14.30 -25.87 -13.06
CA ASP A 10 -13.74 -24.59 -13.49
C ASP A 10 -12.92 -23.98 -12.35
N LEU A 11 -11.62 -23.77 -12.59
CA LEU A 11 -10.79 -22.82 -11.84
C LEU A 11 -11.59 -21.51 -11.73
N ASP A 12 -11.89 -21.07 -10.51
CA ASP A 12 -12.69 -19.88 -10.28
C ASP A 12 -12.04 -18.66 -10.94
N GLN A 13 -12.67 -18.15 -12.00
CA GLN A 13 -12.23 -17.00 -12.79
C GLN A 13 -12.11 -15.72 -11.95
N ARG A 14 -12.63 -15.69 -10.71
CA ARG A 14 -12.48 -14.55 -9.80
C ARG A 14 -11.17 -14.54 -9.00
N LEU A 15 -10.50 -15.67 -8.80
CA LEU A 15 -9.23 -15.70 -8.04
C LEU A 15 -8.05 -15.40 -8.95
N ILE A 16 -7.10 -14.61 -8.45
CA ILE A 16 -5.81 -14.46 -9.12
C ILE A 16 -4.92 -15.64 -8.71
N LEU A 17 -4.50 -16.44 -9.68
CA LEU A 17 -3.63 -17.59 -9.47
C LEU A 17 -2.21 -17.13 -9.11
N GLU A 18 -1.68 -17.52 -7.95
CA GLU A 18 -0.31 -17.18 -7.55
C GLU A 18 0.69 -18.23 -8.03
N LEU A 19 1.64 -17.83 -8.87
CA LEU A 19 2.71 -18.69 -9.39
C LEU A 19 4.10 -18.13 -9.05
N LYS A 20 5.09 -19.01 -9.02
CA LYS A 20 6.51 -18.69 -8.92
C LYS A 20 7.25 -19.35 -10.07
N ILE A 21 8.17 -18.63 -10.69
CA ILE A 21 9.22 -19.18 -11.53
C ILE A 21 10.52 -19.05 -10.77
N ASP A 22 11.28 -20.12 -10.62
CA ASP A 22 12.60 -20.08 -9.98
C ASP A 22 13.73 -19.83 -11.01
N ALA A 23 14.98 -19.76 -10.55
CA ALA A 23 16.13 -19.51 -11.41
C ALA A 23 16.40 -20.63 -12.45
N SER A 24 15.85 -21.83 -12.23
CA SER A 24 15.92 -22.97 -13.15
C SER A 24 14.76 -23.00 -14.16
N GLY A 25 13.79 -22.09 -14.00
CA GLY A 25 12.58 -22.04 -14.81
C GLY A 25 11.51 -23.05 -14.37
N GLU A 26 11.61 -23.61 -13.16
CA GLU A 26 10.56 -24.44 -12.58
C GLU A 26 9.37 -23.57 -12.16
N VAL A 27 8.16 -24.01 -12.50
CA VAL A 27 6.92 -23.30 -12.15
C VAL A 27 6.27 -23.98 -10.96
N THR A 28 6.05 -23.24 -9.88
CA THR A 28 5.34 -23.75 -8.70
C THR A 28 4.16 -22.85 -8.36
N ARG A 29 3.04 -23.45 -7.93
CA ARG A 29 1.90 -22.72 -7.41
C ARG A 29 2.15 -22.34 -5.96
N LYS A 30 1.87 -21.07 -5.63
CA LYS A 30 1.87 -20.58 -4.25
C LYS A 30 0.49 -20.75 -3.64
N GLN A 31 0.43 -20.67 -2.31
CA GLN A 31 -0.83 -20.63 -1.57
C GLN A 31 -1.69 -19.47 -2.08
N SER A 32 -2.95 -19.77 -2.42
CA SER A 32 -3.92 -18.76 -2.82
C SER A 32 -4.16 -17.79 -1.68
N ARG A 33 -4.08 -16.49 -1.98
CA ARG A 33 -4.40 -15.44 -1.02
C ARG A 33 -5.88 -15.12 -1.14
N LEU A 34 -6.55 -14.96 -0.01
CA LEU A 34 -8.01 -14.81 0.06
C LEU A 34 -8.44 -13.37 0.39
N GLY A 35 -7.52 -12.41 0.26
CA GLY A 35 -7.86 -10.99 0.42
C GLY A 35 -8.51 -10.45 -0.85
N ARG A 36 -9.41 -9.46 -0.73
CA ARG A 36 -10.06 -8.81 -1.89
C ARG A 36 -9.03 -8.31 -2.93
N LYS A 37 -7.89 -7.79 -2.48
CA LYS A 37 -6.77 -7.36 -3.36
C LYS A 37 -6.23 -8.49 -4.25
N ASP A 38 -6.36 -9.74 -3.84
CA ASP A 38 -5.88 -10.94 -4.54
C ASP A 38 -6.97 -11.65 -5.35
N THR A 39 -8.14 -11.03 -5.46
CA THR A 39 -9.24 -11.45 -6.34
C THR A 39 -9.46 -10.44 -7.45
N LEU A 40 -10.30 -10.77 -8.44
CA LEU A 40 -10.79 -9.84 -9.44
C LEU A 40 -11.97 -8.99 -8.98
N GLU A 41 -12.40 -9.12 -7.73
CA GLU A 41 -13.44 -8.26 -7.16
C GLU A 41 -12.92 -6.82 -7.00
N GLY A 42 -13.78 -5.84 -7.32
CA GLY A 42 -13.41 -4.42 -7.30
C GLY A 42 -12.34 -4.02 -8.32
N LYS A 43 -12.00 -4.89 -9.28
CA LYS A 43 -11.04 -4.61 -10.36
C LYS A 43 -11.78 -4.37 -11.66
N LEU A 44 -11.37 -3.35 -12.41
CA LEU A 44 -11.89 -3.06 -13.74
C LEU A 44 -11.70 -4.25 -14.70
N LEU A 45 -10.61 -5.02 -14.52
CA LEU A 45 -10.22 -6.10 -15.43
C LEU A 45 -11.33 -7.14 -15.67
N SER A 46 -11.93 -7.69 -14.61
CA SER A 46 -12.98 -8.72 -14.73
C SER A 46 -14.29 -8.19 -15.28
N GLN A 47 -14.59 -6.91 -15.02
CA GLN A 47 -15.79 -6.26 -15.52
C GLN A 47 -15.68 -6.01 -17.04
N ILE A 48 -14.49 -5.64 -17.51
CA ILE A 48 -14.25 -5.39 -18.95
C ILE A 48 -14.10 -6.71 -19.72
N TYR A 49 -13.49 -7.73 -19.10
CA TYR A 49 -13.19 -9.01 -19.73
C TYR A 49 -13.82 -10.15 -18.94
N PRO A 50 -15.13 -10.40 -19.12
CA PRO A 50 -15.83 -11.47 -18.41
C PRO A 50 -15.19 -12.83 -18.68
N GLY A 51 -14.93 -13.57 -17.60
CA GLY A 51 -14.36 -14.91 -17.64
C GLY A 51 -12.85 -15.00 -17.89
N ILE A 52 -12.16 -13.86 -17.87
CA ILE A 52 -10.69 -13.82 -17.90
C ILE A 52 -10.08 -14.63 -16.75
N GLN A 53 -9.05 -15.40 -17.06
CA GLN A 53 -8.24 -16.09 -16.06
C GLN A 53 -6.93 -15.34 -15.87
N VAL A 54 -6.55 -15.10 -14.62
CA VAL A 54 -5.41 -14.23 -14.28
C VAL A 54 -4.46 -14.96 -13.35
N ALA A 55 -3.17 -14.88 -13.64
CA ALA A 55 -2.11 -15.36 -12.77
C ALA A 55 -1.15 -14.22 -12.39
N ARG A 56 -0.79 -14.12 -11.12
CA ARG A 56 0.30 -13.27 -10.64
C ARG A 56 1.55 -14.14 -10.47
N VAL A 57 2.57 -13.87 -11.27
CA VAL A 57 3.80 -14.66 -11.35
C VAL A 57 4.94 -13.91 -10.69
N SER A 58 5.55 -14.52 -9.69
CA SER A 58 6.79 -14.02 -9.06
C SER A 58 8.01 -14.63 -9.74
N VAL A 59 9.02 -13.82 -10.06
CA VAL A 59 10.33 -14.27 -10.56
C VAL A 59 11.45 -13.80 -9.62
N PRO A 60 12.64 -14.42 -9.62
CA PRO A 60 13.72 -14.07 -8.69
C PRO A 60 14.26 -12.66 -8.97
N TYR A 61 14.94 -12.01 -8.04
CA TYR A 61 15.53 -10.66 -8.23
C TYR A 61 16.90 -10.72 -8.90
N GLU A 62 17.82 -11.53 -8.34
CA GLU A 62 19.22 -11.61 -8.79
C GLU A 62 19.44 -12.88 -9.64
N LEU A 63 19.73 -12.69 -10.93
CA LEU A 63 19.93 -13.76 -11.91
C LEU A 63 21.21 -13.54 -12.70
N THR A 64 21.92 -14.62 -13.03
CA THR A 64 22.95 -14.61 -14.07
C THR A 64 22.30 -14.43 -15.46
N PRO A 65 23.06 -14.02 -16.49
CA PRO A 65 22.53 -13.91 -17.85
C PRO A 65 21.88 -15.21 -18.37
N TYR A 66 22.44 -16.37 -18.00
CA TYR A 66 21.86 -17.67 -18.34
C TYR A 66 20.54 -17.93 -17.61
N GLU A 67 20.51 -17.78 -16.29
CA GLU A 67 19.28 -17.96 -15.49
C GLU A 67 18.18 -16.98 -15.94
N GLN A 68 18.53 -15.75 -16.29
CA GLN A 68 17.60 -14.77 -16.84
C GLN A 68 16.98 -15.27 -18.16
N SER A 69 17.79 -15.77 -19.09
CA SER A 69 17.30 -16.36 -20.35
C SER A 69 16.36 -17.54 -20.10
N VAL A 70 16.67 -18.40 -19.13
CA VAL A 70 15.82 -19.54 -18.75
C VAL A 70 14.45 -19.05 -18.22
N VAL A 71 14.45 -18.07 -17.33
CA VAL A 71 13.23 -17.47 -16.76
C VAL A 71 12.40 -16.77 -17.84
N GLU A 72 13.01 -15.99 -18.72
CA GLU A 72 12.33 -15.31 -19.84
C GLU A 72 11.64 -16.30 -20.77
N ASN A 73 12.34 -17.39 -21.13
CA ASN A 73 11.76 -18.46 -21.94
C ASN A 73 10.59 -19.16 -21.24
N ARG A 74 10.68 -19.37 -19.92
CA ARG A 74 9.59 -19.95 -19.15
C ARG A 74 8.38 -19.02 -19.09
N MET A 75 8.58 -17.72 -18.88
CA MET A 75 7.52 -16.71 -18.93
C MET A 75 6.81 -16.72 -20.30
N ALA A 76 7.57 -16.87 -21.39
CA ALA A 76 7.00 -16.88 -22.74
C ALA A 76 6.13 -18.12 -23.05
N LYS A 77 6.42 -19.25 -22.39
CA LYS A 77 5.72 -20.53 -22.56
C LYS A 77 5.11 -21.01 -21.23
N LEU A 78 4.45 -20.10 -20.52
CA LEU A 78 3.82 -20.44 -19.25
C LEU A 78 2.52 -21.20 -19.49
N ILE A 79 2.53 -22.49 -19.18
CA ILE A 79 1.33 -23.33 -19.16
C ILE A 79 1.19 -23.87 -17.74
N TYR A 80 0.02 -23.68 -17.14
CA TYR A 80 -0.27 -24.20 -15.81
C TYR A 80 -1.74 -24.59 -15.70
N GLY A 81 -2.03 -25.77 -15.14
CA GLY A 81 -3.40 -26.25 -14.99
C GLY A 81 -4.17 -26.38 -16.32
N GLY A 82 -3.49 -26.70 -17.42
CA GLY A 82 -4.09 -26.79 -18.76
C GLY A 82 -4.33 -25.44 -19.46
N VAL A 83 -3.98 -24.32 -18.82
CA VAL A 83 -4.20 -22.97 -19.35
C VAL A 83 -2.88 -22.37 -19.79
N GLU A 84 -2.85 -21.86 -21.02
CA GLU A 84 -1.72 -21.08 -21.52
C GLU A 84 -1.87 -19.61 -21.10
N TYR A 85 -0.87 -19.13 -20.36
CA TYR A 85 -0.83 -17.78 -19.80
C TYR A 85 0.17 -16.90 -20.56
N LYS A 86 -0.21 -15.66 -20.86
CA LYS A 86 0.65 -14.64 -21.47
C LYS A 86 0.79 -13.41 -20.59
N LEU A 87 1.99 -12.85 -20.60
CA LEU A 87 2.29 -11.63 -19.84
C LEU A 87 1.43 -10.47 -20.34
N ALA A 88 0.64 -9.91 -19.43
CA ALA A 88 -0.31 -8.84 -19.68
C ALA A 88 0.20 -7.47 -19.24
N GLY A 89 0.95 -7.43 -18.13
CA GLY A 89 1.46 -6.19 -17.55
C GLY A 89 1.93 -6.36 -16.11
N ALA A 90 2.02 -5.25 -15.36
CA ALA A 90 2.42 -5.26 -13.97
C ALA A 90 1.73 -4.16 -13.14
N SER A 91 1.97 -4.18 -11.83
CA SER A 91 1.64 -3.06 -10.93
C SER A 91 2.93 -2.49 -10.30
N GLY A 92 2.82 -1.69 -9.23
CA GLY A 92 3.99 -1.22 -8.48
C GLY A 92 4.93 -2.35 -8.03
N SER A 93 4.39 -3.57 -7.86
CA SER A 93 5.14 -4.78 -7.52
C SER A 93 6.03 -5.33 -8.65
N ALA A 94 6.08 -4.69 -9.83
CA ALA A 94 7.02 -5.05 -10.89
C ALA A 94 8.47 -4.95 -10.39
N LYS A 95 8.76 -3.94 -9.57
CA LYS A 95 10.05 -3.76 -8.89
C LYS A 95 10.40 -4.94 -7.99
N ASP A 96 9.36 -5.67 -7.55
CA ASP A 96 9.47 -6.87 -6.73
C ASP A 96 9.43 -8.18 -7.52
N GLY A 97 9.55 -8.12 -8.85
CA GLY A 97 9.50 -9.32 -9.69
C GLY A 97 8.13 -9.96 -9.80
N LYS A 98 7.05 -9.24 -9.48
CA LYS A 98 5.67 -9.74 -9.57
C LYS A 98 4.94 -9.15 -10.79
N PHE A 99 4.49 -10.02 -11.68
CA PHE A 99 3.86 -9.66 -12.96
C PHE A 99 2.49 -10.32 -13.13
N TYR A 100 1.61 -9.71 -13.91
CA TYR A 100 0.29 -10.26 -14.22
C TYR A 100 0.30 -10.92 -15.60
N PHE A 101 -0.21 -12.14 -15.61
CA PHE A 101 -0.45 -12.94 -16.79
C PHE A 101 -1.93 -13.20 -16.93
N VAL A 102 -2.40 -13.33 -18.17
CA VAL A 102 -3.79 -13.66 -18.49
C VAL A 102 -3.84 -14.84 -19.45
N ASP A 103 -4.96 -15.51 -19.54
CA ASP A 103 -5.13 -16.58 -20.53
C ASP A 103 -4.93 -16.08 -21.98
N GLN A 104 -4.52 -17.00 -22.84
CA GLN A 104 -4.22 -16.73 -24.24
C GLN A 104 -5.40 -16.10 -25.01
N ALA A 105 -6.65 -16.37 -24.64
CA ALA A 105 -7.81 -15.84 -25.36
C ALA A 105 -7.98 -14.32 -25.13
N HIS A 106 -7.62 -13.82 -23.96
CA HIS A 106 -7.71 -12.39 -23.62
C HIS A 106 -6.42 -11.60 -23.90
N ALA A 107 -5.27 -12.26 -24.04
CA ALA A 107 -3.96 -11.62 -24.18
C ALA A 107 -3.89 -10.56 -25.29
N LYS A 108 -4.48 -10.84 -26.46
CA LYS A 108 -4.47 -9.91 -27.61
C LYS A 108 -5.25 -8.62 -27.31
N GLN A 109 -6.44 -8.74 -26.71
CA GLN A 109 -7.30 -7.60 -26.41
C GLN A 109 -6.65 -6.68 -25.36
N ILE A 110 -5.93 -7.26 -24.40
CA ILE A 110 -5.14 -6.48 -23.44
C ILE A 110 -3.99 -5.77 -24.15
N ALA A 111 -3.22 -6.46 -24.99
CA ALA A 111 -2.15 -5.84 -25.75
C ALA A 111 -2.64 -4.65 -26.60
N GLU A 112 -3.81 -4.78 -27.23
CA GLU A 112 -4.48 -3.71 -28.00
C GLU A 112 -4.80 -2.47 -27.14
N ARG A 113 -5.34 -2.66 -25.93
CA ARG A 113 -5.62 -1.57 -24.96
C ARG A 113 -4.36 -0.81 -24.58
N PHE A 114 -3.21 -1.49 -24.49
CA PHE A 114 -1.90 -0.87 -24.29
C PHE A 114 -1.17 -0.53 -25.60
N GLN A 115 -1.88 -0.49 -26.73
CA GLN A 115 -1.35 -0.11 -28.05
C GLN A 115 -0.16 -0.95 -28.52
N HIS A 116 -0.07 -2.20 -28.09
CA HIS A 116 1.07 -3.10 -28.30
C HIS A 116 2.40 -2.48 -27.82
N TRP A 117 2.34 -1.74 -26.71
CA TRP A 117 3.49 -1.07 -26.11
C TRP A 117 3.81 -1.68 -24.72
N PRO A 118 4.84 -2.56 -24.62
CA PRO A 118 5.18 -3.24 -23.38
C PRO A 118 5.46 -2.34 -22.20
N GLU A 119 6.22 -1.26 -22.37
CA GLU A 119 6.55 -0.38 -21.24
C GLU A 119 5.28 0.28 -20.68
N ALA A 120 4.28 0.61 -21.53
CA ALA A 120 2.99 1.07 -21.05
C ALA A 120 2.18 -0.02 -20.34
N ALA A 121 2.22 -1.26 -20.81
CA ALA A 121 1.56 -2.38 -20.13
C ALA A 121 2.18 -2.62 -18.74
N ILE A 122 3.51 -2.63 -18.61
CA ILE A 122 4.18 -2.82 -17.32
C ILE A 122 3.89 -1.66 -16.35
N VAL A 123 3.82 -0.42 -16.84
CA VAL A 123 3.60 0.76 -15.97
C VAL A 123 2.13 0.99 -15.63
N TYR A 124 1.21 0.76 -16.57
CA TYR A 124 -0.18 1.21 -16.46
C TYR A 124 -1.20 0.08 -16.32
N PHE A 125 -0.81 -1.20 -16.35
CA PHE A 125 -1.75 -2.32 -16.12
C PHE A 125 -2.38 -2.28 -14.73
N ALA A 126 -1.71 -1.65 -13.75
CA ALA A 126 -2.29 -1.29 -12.46
C ALA A 126 -3.65 -0.58 -12.55
N ILE A 127 -3.97 0.12 -13.64
CA ILE A 127 -5.28 0.76 -13.82
C ILE A 127 -6.41 -0.28 -13.82
N LEU A 128 -6.18 -1.44 -14.43
CA LEU A 128 -7.17 -2.51 -14.56
C LEU A 128 -7.27 -3.37 -13.30
N VAL A 129 -6.15 -3.52 -12.57
CA VAL A 129 -6.05 -4.40 -11.39
C VAL A 129 -6.00 -3.66 -10.05
N SER A 130 -6.19 -2.34 -10.02
CA SER A 130 -6.34 -1.60 -8.76
C SER A 130 -7.63 -2.04 -8.06
N ASP A 131 -7.56 -2.25 -6.75
CA ASP A 131 -8.73 -2.50 -5.91
C ASP A 131 -9.52 -1.19 -5.73
N CYS A 132 -10.54 -1.01 -6.57
CA CYS A 132 -11.46 0.11 -6.49
C CYS A 132 -12.53 -0.20 -5.44
N LYS A 133 -12.70 0.72 -4.49
CA LYS A 133 -13.63 0.55 -3.36
C LYS A 133 -15.08 0.73 -3.78
N LEU A 134 -15.31 1.67 -4.68
CA LEU A 134 -16.60 1.91 -5.32
C LEU A 134 -16.43 1.72 -6.82
N MET A 135 -17.44 1.16 -7.47
CA MET A 135 -17.48 1.06 -8.93
C MET A 135 -18.88 1.37 -9.43
N VAL A 136 -18.96 1.96 -10.61
CA VAL A 136 -20.20 2.12 -11.37
C VAL A 136 -19.95 1.80 -12.82
N GLU A 137 -20.88 1.04 -13.39
CA GLU A 137 -20.98 0.83 -14.83
C GLU A 137 -22.06 1.76 -15.38
N GLU A 138 -21.73 2.47 -16.44
CA GLU A 138 -22.64 3.37 -17.15
C GLU A 138 -22.69 2.95 -18.63
N PRO A 139 -23.87 2.58 -19.18
CA PRO A 139 -23.98 2.05 -20.53
C PRO A 139 -23.79 3.12 -21.62
N ASP A 140 -24.01 4.39 -21.29
CA ASP A 140 -23.96 5.52 -22.24
C ASP A 140 -23.30 6.76 -21.62
N LEU A 141 -22.05 6.61 -21.17
CA LEU A 141 -21.30 7.70 -20.55
C LEU A 141 -20.66 8.61 -21.60
N ARG A 142 -20.90 9.92 -21.52
CA ARG A 142 -20.32 10.91 -22.43
C ARG A 142 -19.04 11.49 -21.84
N ILE A 143 -17.91 11.18 -22.46
CA ILE A 143 -16.58 11.53 -21.98
C ILE A 143 -15.91 12.49 -22.96
N ALA A 144 -15.57 13.68 -22.47
CA ALA A 144 -14.70 14.63 -23.17
C ALA A 144 -13.25 14.41 -22.75
N VAL A 145 -12.34 14.29 -23.72
CA VAL A 145 -10.90 14.38 -23.47
C VAL A 145 -10.39 15.67 -24.10
N VAL A 146 -9.89 16.60 -23.28
CA VAL A 146 -9.41 17.93 -23.67
C VAL A 146 -7.93 18.10 -23.32
N GLN A 147 -7.27 19.11 -23.88
CA GLN A 147 -5.92 19.47 -23.46
C GLN A 147 -5.92 19.89 -21.99
N ASP A 148 -4.79 19.69 -21.30
CA ASP A 148 -4.60 20.19 -19.93
C ASP A 148 -4.90 21.71 -19.87
N HIS A 149 -5.41 22.21 -18.74
CA HIS A 149 -5.89 23.59 -18.52
C HIS A 149 -7.20 23.98 -19.21
N VAL A 150 -7.68 23.20 -20.18
CA VAL A 150 -8.97 23.47 -20.85
C VAL A 150 -10.14 23.10 -19.95
N LEU A 151 -11.19 23.94 -19.94
CA LEU A 151 -12.36 23.80 -19.04
C LEU A 151 -11.94 23.70 -17.57
N GLY A 152 -10.86 24.41 -17.23
CA GLY A 152 -10.26 24.41 -15.91
C GLY A 152 -9.92 23.00 -15.46
N THR A 153 -9.38 22.13 -16.34
CA THR A 153 -8.70 20.86 -16.01
C THR A 153 -7.22 21.09 -15.68
N ASN A 154 -6.47 20.10 -15.19
CA ASN A 154 -5.03 20.22 -14.94
C ASN A 154 -4.33 18.85 -15.08
N ASP A 155 -3.02 18.74 -14.84
CA ASP A 155 -2.25 17.49 -14.99
C ASP A 155 -2.89 16.32 -14.22
N CYS A 156 -3.51 15.39 -14.96
CA CYS A 156 -4.26 14.25 -14.48
C CYS A 156 -5.51 14.57 -13.64
N ARG A 157 -5.97 15.83 -13.57
CA ARG A 157 -7.18 16.23 -12.84
C ARG A 157 -8.33 16.66 -13.76
N GLY A 158 -9.45 15.94 -13.65
CA GLY A 158 -10.67 16.15 -14.43
C GLY A 158 -11.92 16.50 -13.62
N TRP A 159 -13.07 16.45 -14.30
CA TRP A 159 -14.41 16.70 -13.74
C TRP A 159 -15.32 15.49 -13.92
N LEU A 160 -16.15 15.22 -12.92
CA LEU A 160 -17.22 14.23 -12.97
C LEU A 160 -18.54 14.88 -12.54
N ARG A 161 -19.60 14.59 -13.28
CA ARG A 161 -20.95 15.09 -13.02
C ARG A 161 -21.42 14.73 -11.60
N GLU A 162 -22.01 15.69 -10.88
CA GLU A 162 -22.41 15.51 -9.48
C GLU A 162 -23.47 14.42 -9.26
N SER A 163 -24.36 14.14 -10.23
CA SER A 163 -25.28 13.00 -10.14
C SER A 163 -24.57 11.65 -10.08
N LEU A 164 -23.39 11.50 -10.70
CA LEU A 164 -22.57 10.29 -10.59
C LEU A 164 -21.88 10.19 -9.22
N TYR A 165 -21.47 11.32 -8.63
CA TYR A 165 -21.05 11.36 -7.22
C TYR A 165 -22.15 10.84 -6.31
N ARG A 166 -23.39 11.31 -6.50
CA ARG A 166 -24.56 10.86 -5.72
C ARG A 166 -24.85 9.37 -5.92
N LYS A 167 -24.75 8.86 -7.15
CA LYS A 167 -24.90 7.42 -7.45
C LYS A 167 -23.84 6.57 -6.74
N LEU A 168 -22.61 7.08 -6.62
CA LEU A 168 -21.51 6.46 -5.87
C LEU A 168 -21.57 6.74 -4.35
N LYS A 169 -22.57 7.49 -3.86
CA LYS A 169 -22.72 7.94 -2.47
C LYS A 169 -21.55 8.78 -1.94
N ILE A 170 -20.87 9.52 -2.83
CA ILE A 170 -19.75 10.39 -2.48
C ILE A 170 -20.25 11.82 -2.29
N GLY A 171 -19.82 12.49 -1.21
CA GLY A 171 -20.07 13.91 -1.01
C GLY A 171 -19.43 14.77 -2.09
N THR A 172 -20.15 15.78 -2.60
CA THR A 172 -19.65 16.65 -3.69
C THR A 172 -18.51 17.59 -3.28
N ASN A 173 -18.17 17.62 -2.00
CA ASN A 173 -17.04 18.33 -1.40
C ASN A 173 -15.79 17.43 -1.22
N ARG A 174 -15.74 16.27 -1.90
CA ARG A 174 -14.63 15.31 -1.85
C ARG A 174 -13.89 15.26 -3.18
N PHE A 175 -12.57 15.16 -3.11
CA PHE A 175 -11.72 14.84 -4.25
C PHE A 175 -11.54 13.32 -4.35
N CYS A 176 -11.58 12.77 -5.56
CA CYS A 176 -11.59 11.32 -5.76
C CYS A 176 -10.43 10.85 -6.64
N GLN A 177 -9.71 9.81 -6.23
CA GLN A 177 -8.80 9.08 -7.10
C GLN A 177 -9.61 8.08 -7.93
N PHE A 178 -9.49 8.13 -9.26
CA PHE A 178 -10.28 7.27 -10.13
C PHE A 178 -9.43 6.36 -11.03
N ARG A 179 -10.07 5.29 -11.49
CA ARG A 179 -9.69 4.44 -12.63
C ARG A 179 -10.88 4.37 -13.56
N LEU A 180 -10.67 4.52 -14.86
CA LEU A 180 -11.74 4.49 -15.85
C LEU A 180 -11.32 3.63 -17.03
N ALA A 181 -12.23 2.78 -17.50
CA ALA A 181 -12.14 2.13 -18.81
C ALA A 181 -13.37 2.50 -19.64
N PHE A 182 -13.14 2.82 -20.91
CA PHE A 182 -14.17 3.31 -21.82
C PHE A 182 -13.82 2.99 -23.27
N ASP A 183 -14.79 3.21 -24.17
CA ASP A 183 -14.71 2.94 -25.62
C ASP A 183 -14.55 1.44 -25.93
N THR A 184 -15.63 0.81 -26.37
CA THR A 184 -15.64 -0.63 -26.72
C THR A 184 -15.01 -0.93 -28.07
N ARG A 185 -14.90 0.07 -28.96
CA ARG A 185 -14.38 -0.12 -30.33
C ARG A 185 -12.87 -0.01 -30.35
N GLU A 186 -12.33 0.98 -29.65
CA GLU A 186 -10.90 1.16 -29.47
C GLU A 186 -10.62 1.33 -27.97
N PRO A 187 -10.43 0.22 -27.23
CA PRO A 187 -10.29 0.18 -25.77
C PRO A 187 -9.36 1.27 -25.18
N LYS A 188 -9.93 2.18 -24.38
CA LYS A 188 -9.20 3.26 -23.70
C LYS A 188 -9.32 3.15 -22.19
N GLN A 189 -8.36 3.76 -21.50
CA GLN A 189 -8.37 3.83 -20.05
C GLN A 189 -7.73 5.12 -19.55
N ALA A 190 -8.13 5.53 -18.37
CA ALA A 190 -7.65 6.73 -17.71
C ALA A 190 -7.48 6.51 -16.20
N LYS A 191 -6.62 7.34 -15.62
CA LYS A 191 -6.46 7.47 -14.17
C LYS A 191 -6.20 8.93 -13.81
N GLY A 192 -6.48 9.28 -12.57
CA GLY A 192 -6.17 10.60 -12.06
C GLY A 192 -7.04 11.00 -10.88
N GLY A 193 -7.24 12.31 -10.73
CA GLY A 193 -8.14 12.91 -9.77
C GLY A 193 -9.40 13.50 -10.41
N LEU A 194 -10.52 13.49 -9.69
CA LEU A 194 -11.78 14.11 -10.10
C LEU A 194 -12.32 15.06 -9.04
N LYS A 195 -12.81 16.21 -9.50
CA LYS A 195 -13.71 17.11 -8.77
C LYS A 195 -15.13 16.96 -9.31
N ALA A 196 -16.12 17.29 -8.48
CA ALA A 196 -17.51 17.35 -8.92
C ALA A 196 -17.78 18.62 -9.75
N MET A 197 -18.39 18.46 -10.93
CA MET A 197 -19.03 19.56 -11.66
C MET A 197 -20.55 19.47 -11.48
N SER A 198 -21.25 20.61 -11.47
CA SER A 198 -22.71 20.60 -11.32
C SER A 198 -23.39 19.93 -12.50
N ASP A 199 -24.59 19.36 -12.28
CA ASP A 199 -25.37 18.76 -13.36
C ASP A 199 -25.69 19.80 -14.44
N ARG A 200 -25.86 21.08 -14.07
CA ARG A 200 -26.07 22.19 -15.01
C ARG A 200 -24.91 22.41 -15.97
N VAL A 201 -23.68 22.40 -15.48
CA VAL A 201 -22.47 22.50 -16.32
C VAL A 201 -22.43 21.33 -17.28
N ALA A 202 -22.65 20.13 -16.74
CA ALA A 202 -22.58 18.89 -17.48
C ALA A 202 -23.65 18.84 -18.60
N ASP A 203 -24.88 19.28 -18.33
CA ASP A 203 -25.97 19.35 -19.30
C ASP A 203 -25.69 20.38 -20.40
N ARG A 204 -25.16 21.55 -20.02
CA ARG A 204 -24.83 22.62 -20.97
C ARG A 204 -23.72 22.21 -21.94
N LEU A 205 -22.73 21.48 -21.45
CA LEU A 205 -21.62 20.95 -22.25
C LEU A 205 -21.97 19.65 -22.98
N GLY A 206 -23.05 18.97 -22.57
CA GLY A 206 -23.46 17.68 -23.13
C GLY A 206 -22.52 16.54 -22.77
N VAL A 207 -21.89 16.58 -21.60
CA VAL A 207 -20.86 15.63 -21.14
C VAL A 207 -21.09 15.22 -19.70
N ASP A 208 -20.65 14.01 -19.34
CA ASP A 208 -20.76 13.46 -17.97
C ASP A 208 -19.39 13.45 -17.27
N VAL A 209 -18.31 13.33 -18.05
CA VAL A 209 -16.92 13.35 -17.57
C VAL A 209 -16.08 14.23 -18.49
N ILE A 210 -15.22 15.06 -17.90
CA ILE A 210 -14.20 15.83 -18.63
C ILE A 210 -12.84 15.41 -18.10
N LEU A 211 -12.00 14.86 -18.97
CA LEU A 211 -10.65 14.41 -18.65
C LEU A 211 -9.61 15.23 -19.40
N PRO A 212 -8.50 15.61 -18.77
CA PRO A 212 -7.33 16.12 -19.47
C PRO A 212 -6.62 14.98 -20.22
N GLU A 213 -5.89 15.29 -21.30
CA GLU A 213 -5.12 14.30 -22.06
C GLU A 213 -4.11 13.56 -21.18
N SER A 214 -3.55 14.27 -20.20
CA SER A 214 -2.67 13.72 -19.17
C SER A 214 -3.30 12.56 -18.39
N SER A 215 -4.62 12.49 -18.17
CA SER A 215 -5.25 11.36 -17.48
C SER A 215 -5.26 10.04 -18.27
N CYS A 216 -5.18 10.10 -19.61
CA CYS A 216 -5.30 8.91 -20.46
C CYS A 216 -3.95 8.18 -20.58
N LYS A 217 -3.91 6.88 -20.22
CA LYS A 217 -2.67 6.09 -20.18
C LYS A 217 -2.86 4.73 -20.89
N PRO A 218 -2.14 4.40 -21.97
CA PRO A 218 -1.19 5.25 -22.70
C PRO A 218 -1.87 6.44 -23.38
N ALA A 219 -1.06 7.40 -23.85
CA ALA A 219 -1.54 8.59 -24.55
C ALA A 219 -2.37 8.20 -25.78
N LEU A 220 -3.49 8.90 -26.00
CA LEU A 220 -4.44 8.59 -27.07
C LEU A 220 -3.82 8.80 -28.45
N LYS A 221 -4.16 7.94 -29.40
CA LYS A 221 -3.79 8.10 -30.82
C LYS A 221 -4.83 8.96 -31.55
N GLY A 222 -4.45 9.48 -32.72
CA GLY A 222 -5.32 10.26 -33.60
C GLY A 222 -5.38 11.75 -33.29
N GLY A 223 -5.88 12.53 -34.24
CA GLY A 223 -5.98 13.99 -34.15
C GLY A 223 -7.08 14.47 -33.21
N ILE A 224 -6.90 15.67 -32.65
CA ILE A 224 -7.91 16.40 -31.88
C ILE A 224 -8.85 17.10 -32.88
N ARG A 225 -10.15 17.22 -32.56
CA ARG A 225 -11.13 17.94 -33.39
C ARG A 225 -11.79 19.05 -32.58
N PHE A 226 -12.22 20.12 -33.25
CA PHE A 226 -13.04 21.13 -32.61
C PHE A 226 -14.39 20.53 -32.19
N LEU A 227 -14.79 20.78 -30.94
CA LEU A 227 -16.04 20.33 -30.32
C LEU A 227 -16.90 21.57 -30.05
N PRO A 228 -17.83 21.94 -30.94
CA PRO A 228 -18.60 23.17 -30.83
C PRO A 228 -19.34 23.32 -29.50
N GLN A 229 -19.87 22.22 -28.96
CA GLN A 229 -20.58 22.19 -27.68
C GLN A 229 -19.69 22.53 -26.48
N LEU A 230 -18.37 22.34 -26.61
CA LEU A 230 -17.39 22.68 -25.56
C LEU A 230 -16.68 24.01 -25.83
N GLY A 231 -16.83 24.59 -27.03
CA GLY A 231 -16.07 25.76 -27.46
C GLY A 231 -14.55 25.55 -27.56
N THR A 232 -14.09 24.30 -27.65
CA THR A 232 -12.66 23.95 -27.63
C THR A 232 -12.37 22.69 -28.46
N SER A 233 -11.09 22.38 -28.67
CA SER A 233 -10.66 21.17 -29.33
C SER A 233 -10.50 20.01 -28.34
N GLY A 234 -11.03 18.84 -28.68
CA GLY A 234 -10.92 17.63 -27.87
C GLY A 234 -11.24 16.36 -28.65
N ARG A 235 -11.51 15.29 -27.90
CA ARG A 235 -12.08 14.02 -28.38
C ARG A 235 -13.33 13.72 -27.56
N MET A 236 -14.36 13.20 -28.24
CA MET A 236 -15.61 12.82 -27.60
C MET A 236 -15.82 11.32 -27.70
N TYR A 237 -16.17 10.70 -26.59
CA TYR A 237 -16.52 9.29 -26.51
C TYR A 237 -17.89 9.15 -25.87
N THR A 238 -18.65 8.19 -26.37
CA THR A 238 -20.01 7.91 -25.91
C THR A 238 -20.22 6.41 -25.99
N GLY A 239 -20.81 5.83 -24.95
CA GLY A 239 -21.05 4.41 -24.83
C GLY A 239 -20.63 3.87 -23.47
N PRO A 240 -20.48 2.55 -23.33
CA PRO A 240 -20.31 1.92 -22.04
C PRO A 240 -18.94 2.24 -21.45
N ALA A 241 -18.94 2.54 -20.15
CA ALA A 241 -17.75 2.84 -19.38
C ALA A 241 -17.87 2.29 -17.95
N ILE A 242 -16.73 1.89 -17.40
CA ILE A 242 -16.61 1.41 -16.02
C ILE A 242 -15.71 2.38 -15.26
N LEU A 243 -16.29 3.05 -14.28
CA LEU A 243 -15.61 3.99 -13.39
C LEU A 243 -15.41 3.33 -12.03
N GLY A 244 -14.16 3.21 -11.59
CA GLY A 244 -13.79 2.78 -10.25
C GLY A 244 -13.16 3.91 -9.45
N ILE A 245 -13.54 4.05 -8.18
CA ILE A 245 -12.95 4.98 -7.23
C ILE A 245 -12.01 4.21 -6.30
N LYS A 246 -10.72 4.60 -6.30
CA LYS A 246 -9.69 3.97 -5.49
C LYS A 246 -9.63 4.58 -4.08
N GLU A 247 -9.63 5.90 -3.98
CA GLU A 247 -9.42 6.65 -2.72
C GLU A 247 -10.22 7.97 -2.74
N LEU A 248 -10.58 8.47 -1.56
CA LEU A 248 -11.25 9.77 -1.36
C LEU A 248 -10.39 10.68 -0.46
N SER A 249 -10.39 11.98 -0.73
CA SER A 249 -9.71 12.94 0.13
C SER A 249 -10.34 12.96 1.53
N ARG A 250 -9.54 13.05 2.59
CA ARG A 250 -9.98 13.10 3.98
C ARG A 250 -8.98 13.84 4.87
N VAL A 251 -9.42 14.24 6.05
CA VAL A 251 -8.51 14.74 7.08
C VAL A 251 -7.70 13.56 7.62
N SER A 252 -6.37 13.64 7.49
CA SER A 252 -5.46 12.60 7.98
C SER A 252 -4.13 13.21 8.46
N GLU A 253 -3.31 12.41 9.13
CA GLU A 253 -1.98 12.81 9.58
C GLU A 253 -0.93 11.78 9.16
N PHE A 254 0.27 12.25 8.81
CA PHE A 254 1.43 11.40 8.58
C PHE A 254 2.43 11.53 9.73
N GLY A 255 3.07 10.41 10.07
CA GLY A 255 4.24 10.41 10.93
C GLY A 255 5.46 10.96 10.19
N SER A 256 6.28 11.78 10.86
CA SER A 256 7.57 12.20 10.31
C SER A 256 8.53 11.03 10.11
N SER A 257 9.54 11.27 9.29
CA SER A 257 10.63 10.34 9.01
C SER A 257 12.00 10.99 9.28
N TYR A 258 13.03 10.17 9.43
CA TYR A 258 14.41 10.65 9.48
C TYR A 258 14.82 11.44 8.23
N THR A 259 14.22 11.14 7.07
CA THR A 259 14.49 11.87 5.82
C THR A 259 13.92 13.29 5.81
N LEU A 260 13.05 13.63 6.77
CA LEU A 260 12.63 15.01 7.02
C LEU A 260 13.54 15.66 8.07
N VAL A 261 13.77 14.96 9.19
CA VAL A 261 14.56 15.48 10.32
C VAL A 261 16.03 15.75 9.97
N GLU A 262 16.61 15.01 9.01
CA GLU A 262 17.96 15.28 8.50
C GLU A 262 18.12 16.71 7.93
N HIS A 263 17.02 17.38 7.57
CA HIS A 263 16.98 18.74 7.05
C HIS A 263 16.67 19.82 8.10
N ALA A 264 16.42 19.46 9.37
CA ALA A 264 16.17 20.44 10.43
C ALA A 264 17.40 21.32 10.71
N SER A 265 17.19 22.60 11.05
CA SER A 265 18.23 23.42 11.68
C SER A 265 18.56 22.89 13.09
N GLU A 266 19.70 23.27 13.67
CA GLU A 266 20.05 22.83 15.03
C GLU A 266 19.04 23.35 16.06
N GLU A 267 18.56 24.58 15.90
CA GLU A 267 17.54 25.18 16.76
C GLU A 267 16.21 24.42 16.65
N ALA A 268 15.76 24.13 15.43
CA ALA A 268 14.54 23.34 15.21
C ALA A 268 14.67 21.93 15.80
N LEU A 269 15.83 21.29 15.62
CA LEU A 269 16.11 19.97 16.17
C LEU A 269 16.06 19.97 17.70
N GLN A 270 16.69 20.96 18.34
CA GLN A 270 16.80 21.06 19.79
C GLN A 270 15.47 21.46 20.44
N PHE A 271 14.78 22.47 19.91
CA PHE A 271 13.66 23.11 20.59
C PHE A 271 12.29 22.69 20.06
N GLU A 272 12.18 22.11 18.86
CA GLU A 272 10.90 21.64 18.31
C GLU A 272 10.83 20.12 18.24
N VAL A 273 11.81 19.49 17.59
CA VAL A 273 11.79 18.03 17.36
C VAL A 273 12.06 17.27 18.66
N MET A 274 13.18 17.57 19.32
CA MET A 274 13.63 16.83 20.51
C MET A 274 12.68 17.01 21.69
N LEU A 275 12.25 18.24 22.01
CA LEU A 275 11.36 18.49 23.16
C LEU A 275 10.02 17.77 23.02
N ARG A 276 9.41 17.80 21.82
CA ARG A 276 8.16 17.07 21.55
C ARG A 276 8.36 15.56 21.64
N ALA A 277 9.47 15.04 21.11
CA ALA A 277 9.78 13.62 21.21
C ALA A 277 9.96 13.17 22.67
N ILE A 278 10.65 13.96 23.51
CA ILE A 278 10.79 13.70 24.95
C ILE A 278 9.41 13.70 25.64
N GLU A 279 8.54 14.66 25.31
CA GLU A 279 7.19 14.69 25.87
C GLU A 279 6.40 13.42 25.51
N ARG A 280 6.46 12.98 24.23
CA ARG A 280 5.83 11.73 23.80
C ARG A 280 6.40 10.50 24.52
N ILE A 281 7.72 10.44 24.67
CA ILE A 281 8.39 9.37 25.43
C ILE A 281 7.86 9.34 26.87
N ARG A 282 7.75 10.49 27.53
CA ARG A 282 7.22 10.58 28.89
C ARG A 282 5.76 10.14 28.97
N LYS A 283 4.93 10.48 27.98
CA LYS A 283 3.53 10.00 27.90
C LYS A 283 3.46 8.48 27.75
N VAL A 284 4.29 7.89 26.89
CA VAL A 284 4.37 6.43 26.74
C VAL A 284 4.79 5.76 28.03
N ARG A 285 5.83 6.27 28.71
CA ARG A 285 6.30 5.72 29.98
C ARG A 285 5.23 5.82 31.06
N LYS A 286 4.58 6.97 31.20
CA LYS A 286 3.49 7.16 32.15
C LYS A 286 2.33 6.19 31.89
N ALA A 287 1.85 6.12 30.64
CA ALA A 287 0.77 5.22 30.26
C ALA A 287 1.14 3.75 30.52
N TRP A 288 2.40 3.40 30.27
CA TRP A 288 2.92 2.07 30.59
C TRP A 288 2.94 1.78 32.09
N ASP A 289 3.52 2.67 32.89
CA ASP A 289 3.65 2.53 34.35
C ASP A 289 2.28 2.44 35.03
N GLU A 290 1.27 3.13 34.48
CA GLU A 290 -0.11 3.14 34.97
C GLU A 290 -0.95 1.96 34.45
N GLY A 291 -0.44 1.16 33.52
CA GLY A 291 -1.21 0.11 32.84
C GLY A 291 -2.33 0.66 31.94
N ASP A 292 -2.25 1.93 31.55
CA ASP A 292 -3.21 2.60 30.69
C ASP A 292 -2.87 2.36 29.22
N TYR A 293 -3.32 1.21 28.71
CA TYR A 293 -3.11 0.84 27.32
C TYR A 293 -3.87 1.71 26.32
N GLU A 294 -4.93 2.40 26.73
CA GLU A 294 -5.66 3.33 25.87
C GLU A 294 -4.79 4.55 25.56
N SER A 295 -4.29 5.23 26.59
CA SER A 295 -3.33 6.33 26.46
C SER A 295 -2.05 5.89 25.75
N LEU A 296 -1.57 4.66 25.98
CA LEU A 296 -0.40 4.13 25.28
C LEU A 296 -0.63 4.10 23.76
N PHE A 297 -1.77 3.55 23.32
CA PHE A 297 -2.09 3.43 21.89
C PHE A 297 -2.47 4.74 21.23
N GLU A 298 -2.95 5.73 21.96
CA GLU A 298 -3.07 7.10 21.45
C GLU A 298 -1.70 7.67 21.05
N VAL A 299 -0.65 7.41 21.84
CA VAL A 299 0.68 7.97 21.56
C VAL A 299 1.42 7.17 20.49
N ILE A 300 1.49 5.84 20.60
CA ILE A 300 2.26 5.01 19.66
C ILE A 300 1.50 4.72 18.36
N GLY A 301 0.22 5.14 18.29
CA GLY A 301 -0.73 4.92 17.21
C GLY A 301 -1.46 3.58 17.35
N LYS A 302 -2.73 3.48 16.90
CA LYS A 302 -3.42 2.19 16.70
C LYS A 302 -2.74 1.43 15.55
N SER A 303 -2.77 0.11 15.56
CA SER A 303 -2.26 -0.65 14.42
C SER A 303 -3.16 -0.40 13.21
N GLU A 304 -2.67 0.41 12.28
CA GLU A 304 -3.06 0.29 10.89
C GLU A 304 -2.45 -1.02 10.39
N ILE A 305 -3.20 -1.80 9.60
CA ILE A 305 -2.67 -3.01 8.98
C ILE A 305 -1.31 -2.64 8.39
N ALA A 306 -0.26 -3.30 8.88
CA ALA A 306 1.10 -3.10 8.39
C ALA A 306 1.24 -3.70 6.99
N THR A 307 0.43 -3.26 6.02
CA THR A 307 0.81 -3.23 4.63
C THR A 307 1.76 -2.07 4.51
N PHE A 308 3.03 -2.35 4.25
CA PHE A 308 3.99 -1.37 3.72
C PHE A 308 3.62 -0.89 2.30
N ASP A 309 2.35 -1.00 1.91
CA ASP A 309 1.75 -0.32 0.77
C ASP A 309 0.98 0.88 1.34
N GLU A 310 1.26 2.06 0.79
CA GLU A 310 0.78 3.41 1.15
C GLU A 310 -0.75 3.62 1.10
N ASP A 311 -1.57 2.58 1.26
CA ASP A 311 -3.02 2.71 1.26
C ASP A 311 -3.52 2.84 2.71
N VAL A 312 -3.49 4.05 3.29
CA VAL A 312 -4.40 4.38 4.39
C VAL A 312 -5.80 4.06 3.84
N SER A 313 -6.52 3.07 4.37
CA SER A 313 -7.67 2.53 3.64
C SER A 313 -8.90 3.42 3.82
N PHE A 314 -9.50 3.90 2.72
CA PHE A 314 -10.89 4.35 2.67
C PHE A 314 -11.85 3.15 2.82
N ASP A 315 -12.93 3.34 3.60
CA ASP A 315 -13.97 2.34 3.83
C ASP A 315 -15.32 2.80 3.24
N PRO A 316 -15.81 2.17 2.16
CA PRO A 316 -17.06 2.57 1.53
C PRO A 316 -18.28 2.39 2.44
N ASP A 317 -18.25 1.46 3.40
CA ASP A 317 -19.37 1.21 4.33
C ASP A 317 -19.58 2.37 5.32
N ALA A 318 -18.55 3.21 5.52
CA ALA A 318 -18.65 4.43 6.33
C ALA A 318 -19.54 5.51 5.68
N LEU A 319 -19.79 5.42 4.37
CA LEU A 319 -20.67 6.36 3.65
C LEU A 319 -22.16 6.07 3.90
N ASP A 320 -22.52 4.83 4.28
CA ASP A 320 -23.92 4.41 4.46
C ASP A 320 -24.45 4.59 5.90
N GLN A 321 -23.57 4.74 6.89
CA GLN A 321 -23.94 4.72 8.32
C GLN A 321 -23.94 6.08 9.02
N GLY A 322 -24.25 7.18 8.32
CA GLY A 322 -24.52 8.47 8.96
C GLY A 322 -23.37 9.00 9.85
N GLY A 323 -22.11 8.64 9.54
CA GLY A 323 -20.93 9.11 10.26
C GLY A 323 -20.27 8.12 11.22
N ILE A 324 -20.73 6.86 11.32
CA ILE A 324 -20.01 5.82 12.08
C ILE A 324 -19.21 4.94 11.11
N PRO A 325 -17.87 5.00 11.10
CA PRO A 325 -17.05 4.16 10.22
C PRO A 325 -17.16 2.68 10.59
N ALA A 326 -17.34 1.80 9.60
CA ALA A 326 -17.32 0.35 9.81
C ALA A 326 -15.96 -0.20 10.35
N SER A 327 -14.92 0.64 10.44
CA SER A 327 -13.55 0.30 10.90
C SER A 327 -13.24 0.58 12.39
N GLU A 328 -14.24 0.85 13.23
CA GLU A 328 -14.06 1.33 14.62
C GLU A 328 -13.51 0.31 15.64
N GLY A 329 -13.20 -0.92 15.24
CA GLY A 329 -12.62 -1.92 16.16
C GLY A 329 -11.10 -1.75 16.39
N TRP A 330 -10.60 -2.37 17.46
CA TRP A 330 -9.17 -2.49 17.78
C TRP A 330 -8.58 -3.77 17.17
N GLU A 331 -7.29 -3.80 16.83
CA GLU A 331 -6.65 -5.06 16.44
C GLU A 331 -6.71 -6.07 17.60
N PRO A 332 -6.81 -7.39 17.35
CA PRO A 332 -7.03 -8.37 18.42
C PRO A 332 -6.06 -8.27 19.63
N PRO A 333 -4.74 -8.07 19.44
CA PRO A 333 -3.81 -7.88 20.56
C PRO A 333 -4.04 -6.58 21.34
N GLU A 334 -4.55 -5.53 20.71
CA GLU A 334 -4.84 -4.24 21.35
C GLU A 334 -6.15 -4.32 22.11
N ALA A 335 -7.17 -4.92 21.48
CA ALA A 335 -8.48 -5.13 22.05
C ALA A 335 -8.41 -5.94 23.35
N VAL A 336 -7.60 -7.00 23.39
CA VAL A 336 -7.46 -7.82 24.60
C VAL A 336 -6.75 -7.09 25.73
N LEU A 337 -5.76 -6.24 25.43
CA LEU A 337 -5.09 -5.41 26.43
C LEU A 337 -6.05 -4.39 27.06
N LEU A 338 -6.97 -3.83 26.27
CA LEU A 338 -7.99 -2.89 26.75
C LEU A 338 -9.15 -3.58 27.50
N ALA A 339 -9.43 -4.83 27.16
CA ALA A 339 -10.49 -5.62 27.78
C ALA A 339 -10.06 -6.25 29.11
N ASP A 340 -8.76 -6.51 29.27
CA ASP A 340 -8.19 -7.19 30.43
C ASP A 340 -7.93 -6.22 31.59
N ARG A 341 -8.59 -6.45 32.73
CA ARG A 341 -8.38 -5.67 33.95
C ARG A 341 -7.32 -6.26 34.88
N SER A 342 -6.93 -7.52 34.71
CA SER A 342 -5.93 -8.18 35.56
C SER A 342 -4.49 -7.93 35.10
N GLY A 343 -4.30 -7.41 33.88
CA GLY A 343 -2.98 -7.18 33.27
C GLY A 343 -2.25 -8.49 32.91
N THR A 344 -2.97 -9.61 32.78
CA THR A 344 -2.39 -10.93 32.47
C THR A 344 -2.29 -11.18 30.96
N SER A 345 -3.14 -10.55 30.16
CA SER A 345 -3.17 -10.65 28.70
C SER A 345 -1.86 -10.22 28.04
N ILE A 346 -1.15 -9.24 28.60
CA ILE A 346 0.18 -8.82 28.12
C ILE A 346 1.21 -9.96 28.19
N LYS A 347 1.07 -10.88 29.15
CA LYS A 347 1.94 -12.06 29.30
C LYS A 347 1.62 -13.16 28.30
N PHE A 348 0.49 -13.07 27.58
CA PHE A 348 0.14 -14.00 26.51
C PHE A 348 1.18 -13.89 25.37
N PRO A 349 1.86 -14.99 24.96
CA PRO A 349 3.02 -14.89 24.06
C PRO A 349 2.77 -14.14 22.75
N TYR A 350 1.61 -14.33 22.11
CA TYR A 350 1.22 -13.59 20.92
C TYR A 350 1.06 -12.09 21.17
N VAL A 351 0.37 -11.69 22.24
CA VAL A 351 0.12 -10.29 22.61
C VAL A 351 1.45 -9.60 22.93
N ALA A 352 2.28 -10.21 23.78
CA ALA A 352 3.62 -9.73 24.13
C ALA A 352 4.48 -9.48 22.89
N ASN A 353 4.49 -10.42 21.93
CA ASN A 353 5.28 -10.32 20.71
C ASN A 353 4.78 -9.19 19.78
N GLN A 354 3.46 -8.96 19.70
CA GLN A 354 2.91 -7.89 18.87
C GLN A 354 3.18 -6.52 19.48
N LEU A 355 2.98 -6.39 20.79
CA LEU A 355 3.26 -5.15 21.52
C LEU A 355 4.74 -4.76 21.42
N ASN A 356 5.66 -5.72 21.62
CA ASN A 356 7.10 -5.50 21.44
C ASN A 356 7.47 -4.97 20.06
N ARG A 357 6.93 -5.59 18.99
CA ARG A 357 7.18 -5.14 17.61
C ARG A 357 6.68 -3.73 17.38
N LYS A 358 5.52 -3.39 17.94
CA LYS A 358 4.91 -2.07 17.81
C LYS A 358 5.73 -1.01 18.53
N LEU A 359 6.12 -1.28 19.78
CA LEU A 359 6.99 -0.43 20.58
C LEU A 359 8.37 -0.24 19.93
N ALA A 360 8.99 -1.29 19.41
CA ALA A 360 10.29 -1.20 18.72
C ALA A 360 10.23 -0.29 17.49
N ARG A 361 9.20 -0.45 16.66
CA ARG A 361 8.98 0.42 15.49
C ARG A 361 8.71 1.85 15.89
N TRP A 362 7.88 2.08 16.90
CA TRP A 362 7.62 3.41 17.44
C TRP A 362 8.91 4.03 17.99
N ALA A 363 9.63 3.33 18.87
CA ALA A 363 10.88 3.79 19.46
C ALA A 363 11.92 4.17 18.39
N PHE A 364 12.11 3.32 17.37
CA PHE A 364 13.00 3.65 16.25
C PHE A 364 12.57 4.93 15.53
N ARG A 365 11.27 5.08 15.20
CA ARG A 365 10.75 6.30 14.56
C ARG A 365 10.87 7.53 15.45
N THR A 366 10.62 7.41 16.76
CA THR A 366 10.75 8.50 17.72
C THR A 366 12.21 8.94 17.82
N CYS A 367 13.14 8.00 18.01
CA CYS A 367 14.56 8.29 18.16
C CYS A 367 15.20 8.86 16.88
N THR A 368 14.67 8.55 15.69
CA THR A 368 15.27 8.99 14.41
C THR A 368 14.49 10.08 13.68
N GLY A 369 13.19 10.20 13.91
CA GLY A 369 12.29 11.12 13.22
C GLY A 369 11.48 12.03 14.15
N GLY A 370 11.59 11.87 15.47
CA GLY A 370 10.90 12.69 16.47
C GLY A 370 9.41 12.38 16.66
N ASP A 371 8.85 11.39 15.94
CA ASP A 371 7.43 10.99 15.98
C ASP A 371 6.46 12.20 15.87
N LEU A 372 6.78 13.12 14.96
CA LEU A 372 5.94 14.28 14.68
C LEU A 372 4.71 13.81 13.91
N LYS A 373 3.55 14.37 14.24
CA LYS A 373 2.31 14.18 13.50
C LYS A 373 2.07 15.42 12.66
N LEU A 374 2.08 15.23 11.34
CA LEU A 374 1.93 16.31 10.38
C LEU A 374 0.60 16.17 9.66
N PRO A 375 -0.21 17.23 9.54
CA PRO A 375 -1.44 17.18 8.76
C PRO A 375 -1.12 16.79 7.32
N SER A 376 -1.92 15.88 6.76
CA SER A 376 -1.75 15.31 5.43
C SER A 376 -3.00 15.49 4.59
N PHE A 377 -2.79 15.61 3.28
CA PHE A 377 -3.82 16.01 2.34
C PHE A 377 -3.61 15.32 1.00
N ALA A 378 -4.71 15.12 0.27
CA ALA A 378 -4.63 14.92 -1.17
C ALA A 378 -4.21 16.24 -1.84
N LEU A 379 -3.22 16.18 -2.72
CA LEU A 379 -2.75 17.30 -3.53
C LEU A 379 -3.71 17.53 -4.69
N VAL A 380 -4.16 18.78 -4.83
CA VAL A 380 -5.16 19.17 -5.83
C VAL A 380 -4.74 20.50 -6.48
N ASP A 381 -5.22 20.78 -7.68
CA ASP A 381 -5.04 22.09 -8.31
C ASP A 381 -6.18 23.06 -8.00
N ASP A 382 -6.02 24.31 -8.39
CA ASP A 382 -6.93 25.44 -8.19
C ASP A 382 -8.04 25.55 -9.26
N GLY A 383 -8.21 24.53 -10.10
CA GLY A 383 -9.15 24.58 -11.22
C GLY A 383 -10.61 24.70 -10.78
N VAL A 384 -11.34 25.58 -11.48
CA VAL A 384 -12.75 25.91 -11.26
C VAL A 384 -13.52 25.74 -12.57
N LEU A 385 -14.75 25.23 -12.49
CA LEU A 385 -15.68 25.10 -13.61
C LEU A 385 -17.12 25.30 -13.13
N ILE A 386 -17.79 26.33 -13.69
CA ILE A 386 -19.14 26.72 -13.30
C ILE A 386 -19.98 27.15 -14.50
N GLU A 387 -21.30 27.13 -14.31
CA GLU A 387 -22.26 27.79 -15.20
C GLU A 387 -22.67 29.12 -14.55
N TYR A 388 -22.60 30.21 -15.32
CA TYR A 388 -23.02 31.54 -14.89
C TYR A 388 -23.74 32.26 -16.04
N ARG A 389 -25.02 32.57 -15.83
CA ARG A 389 -25.88 33.32 -16.77
C ARG A 389 -25.90 32.72 -18.19
N GLY A 390 -26.00 31.40 -18.28
CA GLY A 390 -26.04 30.61 -19.51
C GLY A 390 -24.67 30.37 -20.16
N LYS A 391 -23.58 30.82 -19.53
CA LYS A 391 -22.20 30.66 -20.02
C LYS A 391 -21.41 29.73 -19.11
N ILE A 392 -20.49 28.99 -19.70
CA ILE A 392 -19.51 28.19 -18.95
C ILE A 392 -18.29 29.05 -18.69
N LEU A 393 -17.89 29.15 -17.42
CA LEU A 393 -16.68 29.83 -16.99
C LEU A 393 -15.74 28.82 -16.34
N SER A 394 -14.45 28.95 -16.61
CA SER A 394 -13.43 28.08 -16.04
C SER A 394 -12.11 28.80 -15.86
N ALA A 395 -11.35 28.39 -14.84
CA ALA A 395 -9.99 28.84 -14.60
C ALA A 395 -9.13 27.67 -14.09
N SER A 396 -7.82 27.76 -14.25
CA SER A 396 -6.81 26.82 -13.72
C SER A 396 -5.46 27.54 -13.68
N ASP A 397 -4.60 27.19 -12.73
CA ASP A 397 -3.28 27.78 -12.53
C ASP A 397 -3.35 29.32 -12.44
N TRP A 398 -4.26 29.82 -11.60
CA TRP A 398 -4.53 31.25 -11.40
C TRP A 398 -4.14 31.76 -10.02
N ILE A 399 -3.92 30.90 -9.03
CA ILE A 399 -3.32 31.30 -7.75
C ILE A 399 -1.82 31.58 -7.93
N PRO A 400 -1.22 32.51 -7.15
CA PRO A 400 0.23 32.70 -7.17
C PRO A 400 1.01 31.42 -6.84
N GLU A 401 2.15 31.20 -7.52
CA GLU A 401 2.96 29.99 -7.38
C GLU A 401 3.44 29.72 -5.94
N ASP A 402 3.67 30.76 -5.15
CA ASP A 402 4.17 30.69 -3.77
C ASP A 402 3.05 30.52 -2.73
N THR A 403 1.82 30.26 -3.18
CA THR A 403 0.64 30.20 -2.33
C THR A 403 -0.14 28.89 -2.42
N SER A 404 -0.99 28.63 -1.43
CA SER A 404 -1.96 27.53 -1.43
C SER A 404 -3.31 27.92 -0.88
N ILE A 405 -4.31 27.09 -1.23
CA ILE A 405 -5.61 27.08 -0.56
C ILE A 405 -5.67 25.82 0.32
N THR A 406 -5.95 26.02 1.60
CA THR A 406 -5.95 24.95 2.61
C THR A 406 -6.92 25.27 3.74
N SER A 407 -7.27 24.25 4.53
CA SER A 407 -8.04 24.38 5.77
C SER A 407 -7.17 24.72 6.99
N LEU A 408 -5.85 24.76 6.84
CA LEU A 408 -4.93 25.09 7.93
C LEU A 408 -5.02 26.58 8.32
N THR A 409 -4.90 26.87 9.61
CA THR A 409 -4.92 28.23 10.17
C THR A 409 -3.57 28.94 10.11
N ALA A 410 -2.48 28.19 9.98
CA ALA A 410 -1.14 28.75 9.86
C ALA A 410 -1.04 29.68 8.65
N GLU A 411 -0.34 30.80 8.78
CA GLU A 411 -0.11 31.75 7.68
C GLU A 411 0.76 31.14 6.56
N LYS A 412 1.65 30.23 6.93
CA LYS A 412 2.55 29.53 6.01
C LYS A 412 2.92 28.15 6.53
N GLY A 413 3.51 27.34 5.67
CA GLY A 413 4.04 26.03 6.04
C GLY A 413 5.01 25.49 5.00
N LEU A 414 5.60 24.32 5.29
CA LEU A 414 6.34 23.56 4.29
C LEU A 414 5.44 22.48 3.71
N CYS A 415 5.20 22.50 2.40
CA CYS A 415 4.55 21.41 1.69
C CYS A 415 5.57 20.32 1.36
N ILE A 416 5.33 19.12 1.85
CA ILE A 416 6.28 18.01 1.85
C ILE A 416 5.67 16.83 1.09
N ARG A 417 6.42 16.32 0.11
CA ARG A 417 6.08 15.08 -0.61
C ARG A 417 7.18 14.05 -0.38
N TYR A 418 6.76 12.81 -0.10
CA TYR A 418 7.68 11.68 0.00
C TYR A 418 7.85 10.95 -1.35
N PRO A 419 9.05 10.40 -1.64
CA PRO A 419 10.28 10.52 -0.85
C PRO A 419 10.92 11.93 -0.96
N ILE A 420 11.49 12.43 0.14
CA ILE A 420 12.24 13.69 0.17
C ILE A 420 13.63 13.45 -0.42
N ARG A 421 13.91 14.07 -1.57
CA ARG A 421 15.18 13.88 -2.30
C ARG A 421 16.23 14.84 -1.79
N MET A 422 15.85 16.09 -1.54
CA MET A 422 16.75 17.16 -1.10
C MET A 422 16.03 18.18 -0.23
N HIS A 423 16.78 19.09 0.39
CA HIS A 423 16.21 20.12 1.27
C HIS A 423 15.21 21.03 0.52
N GLU A 424 15.48 21.31 -0.75
CA GLU A 424 14.64 22.15 -1.61
C GLU A 424 13.27 21.52 -1.91
N ASP A 425 13.08 20.21 -1.73
CA ASP A 425 11.77 19.55 -1.86
C ASP A 425 10.78 19.96 -0.73
N LEU A 426 11.29 20.53 0.36
CA LEU A 426 10.46 21.14 1.39
C LEU A 426 10.03 22.53 0.91
N LEU A 427 8.86 22.61 0.27
CA LEU A 427 8.42 23.82 -0.41
C LEU A 427 7.83 24.82 0.60
N PRO A 428 8.42 26.02 0.80
CA PRO A 428 7.79 27.05 1.62
C PRO A 428 6.59 27.66 0.89
N ILE A 429 5.41 27.59 1.50
CA ILE A 429 4.14 28.02 0.89
C ILE A 429 3.38 28.93 1.85
N ARG A 430 2.85 30.04 1.34
CA ARG A 430 1.95 30.93 2.06
C ARG A 430 0.49 30.50 1.86
N HIS A 431 -0.31 30.52 2.91
CA HIS A 431 -1.71 30.13 2.84
C HIS A 431 -2.59 31.36 2.55
N LEU A 432 -3.45 31.29 1.53
CA LEU A 432 -4.30 32.40 1.12
C LEU A 432 -5.46 32.63 2.11
N SER A 433 -5.64 33.88 2.51
CA SER A 433 -6.83 34.32 3.25
C SER A 433 -8.05 34.48 2.34
N ASN A 434 -9.25 34.57 2.92
CA ASN A 434 -10.47 34.85 2.14
C ASN A 434 -10.41 36.21 1.42
N ASP A 435 -9.80 37.20 2.08
CA ASP A 435 -9.72 38.57 1.59
C ASP A 435 -8.83 38.67 0.34
N GLU A 436 -7.91 37.72 0.15
CA GLU A 436 -7.09 37.59 -1.05
C GLU A 436 -7.72 36.63 -2.08
N LEU A 437 -8.23 35.49 -1.61
CA LEU A 437 -8.72 34.41 -2.46
C LEU A 437 -9.96 34.82 -3.27
N ILE A 438 -10.93 35.50 -2.65
CA ILE A 438 -12.19 35.86 -3.32
C ILE A 438 -11.97 36.86 -4.45
N PRO A 439 -11.21 37.97 -4.26
CA PRO A 439 -10.88 38.87 -5.35
C PRO A 439 -10.11 38.17 -6.49
N ALA A 440 -9.12 37.32 -6.15
CA ALA A 440 -8.36 36.58 -7.14
C ALA A 440 -9.24 35.63 -7.97
N LEU A 441 -10.18 34.92 -7.33
CA LEU A 441 -11.14 34.05 -8.02
C LEU A 441 -12.02 34.85 -8.99
N LYS A 442 -12.54 36.01 -8.56
CA LYS A 442 -13.36 36.89 -9.41
C LYS A 442 -12.59 37.38 -10.63
N GLN A 443 -11.32 37.75 -10.43
CA GLN A 443 -10.43 38.15 -11.51
C GLN A 443 -10.16 36.99 -12.48
N ALA A 444 -9.85 35.79 -11.96
CA ALA A 444 -9.57 34.60 -12.76
C ALA A 444 -10.77 34.19 -13.64
N LEU A 445 -11.99 34.33 -13.13
CA LEU A 445 -13.22 34.07 -13.90
C LEU A 445 -13.65 35.24 -14.80
N GLY A 446 -13.02 36.41 -14.68
CA GLY A 446 -13.39 37.62 -15.42
C GLY A 446 -14.75 38.20 -15.03
N VAL A 447 -15.21 37.95 -13.80
CA VAL A 447 -16.54 38.37 -13.30
C VAL A 447 -16.41 39.04 -11.93
N PRO A 448 -16.29 40.38 -11.86
CA PRO A 448 -16.15 41.10 -10.58
C PRO A 448 -17.39 41.00 -9.69
N ASP A 449 -18.58 40.91 -10.29
CA ASP A 449 -19.87 40.85 -9.60
C ASP A 449 -20.40 39.42 -9.43
N LEU A 450 -19.50 38.46 -9.19
CA LEU A 450 -19.88 37.08 -8.92
C LEU A 450 -20.69 37.02 -7.60
N ASP A 451 -21.84 36.33 -7.65
CA ASP A 451 -22.76 36.18 -6.52
C ASP A 451 -22.09 35.48 -5.32
N ASN A 452 -22.33 35.96 -4.11
CA ASN A 452 -21.82 35.38 -2.87
C ASN A 452 -22.21 33.90 -2.68
N SER A 453 -23.41 33.51 -3.10
CA SER A 453 -23.86 32.11 -3.07
C SER A 453 -23.05 31.22 -4.00
N LEU A 454 -22.66 31.73 -5.18
CA LEU A 454 -21.83 31.02 -6.13
C LEU A 454 -20.37 30.97 -5.68
N ILE A 455 -19.86 32.02 -5.05
CA ILE A 455 -18.55 32.01 -4.39
C ILE A 455 -18.52 30.94 -3.30
N ALA A 456 -19.53 30.91 -2.41
CA ALA A 456 -19.62 29.89 -1.37
C ALA A 456 -19.63 28.47 -1.97
N TYR A 457 -20.40 28.26 -3.05
CA TYR A 457 -20.43 26.99 -3.78
C TYR A 457 -19.04 26.59 -4.32
N ILE A 458 -18.32 27.50 -4.98
CA ILE A 458 -16.98 27.21 -5.53
C ILE A 458 -16.00 26.88 -4.41
N LEU A 459 -16.00 27.68 -3.35
CA LEU A 459 -15.12 27.46 -2.20
C LEU A 459 -15.38 26.10 -1.57
N GLU A 460 -16.62 25.77 -1.24
CA GLU A 460 -16.97 24.51 -0.58
C GLU A 460 -16.72 23.28 -1.46
N ARG A 461 -17.07 23.34 -2.75
CA ARG A 461 -17.10 22.14 -3.61
C ARG A 461 -15.91 21.97 -4.53
N GLN A 462 -15.10 23.01 -4.76
CA GLN A 462 -14.01 22.95 -5.75
C GLN A 462 -12.65 23.43 -5.21
N LEU A 463 -12.62 24.30 -4.19
CA LEU A 463 -11.37 24.90 -3.68
C LEU A 463 -11.04 24.57 -2.21
N ARG A 464 -12.01 24.13 -1.40
CA ARG A 464 -11.83 23.76 0.02
C ARG A 464 -12.50 22.42 0.33
N MET A 465 -12.34 21.50 -0.60
CA MET A 465 -12.80 20.12 -0.42
C MET A 465 -12.12 19.50 0.79
N GLU A 466 -12.85 18.62 1.47
CA GLU A 466 -12.38 18.01 2.72
C GLU A 466 -11.08 17.22 2.48
N GLY A 467 -10.04 17.50 3.27
CA GLY A 467 -8.77 16.78 3.17
C GLY A 467 -7.93 17.09 1.94
N THR A 468 -8.04 18.30 1.38
CA THR A 468 -7.28 18.73 0.20
C THR A 468 -6.32 19.86 0.49
N TYR A 469 -5.21 19.90 -0.24
CA TYR A 469 -4.24 20.99 -0.25
C TYR A 469 -4.03 21.43 -1.69
N ILE A 470 -4.34 22.69 -2.00
CA ILE A 470 -4.33 23.19 -3.37
C ILE A 470 -3.03 23.92 -3.69
N LEU A 471 -2.38 23.51 -4.78
CA LEU A 471 -1.19 24.16 -5.31
C LEU A 471 -1.33 24.50 -6.80
N HIS A 472 -0.59 25.52 -7.22
CA HIS A 472 -0.30 25.78 -8.62
C HIS A 472 0.53 24.63 -9.23
N SER A 473 0.26 24.23 -10.48
CA SER A 473 0.91 23.07 -11.09
C SER A 473 2.43 23.17 -11.17
N GLU A 474 2.96 24.37 -11.46
CA GLU A 474 4.41 24.62 -11.50
C GLU A 474 5.09 24.44 -10.14
N THR A 475 4.38 24.72 -9.04
CA THR A 475 4.90 24.52 -7.69
C THR A 475 4.85 23.06 -7.29
N ALA A 476 3.76 22.35 -7.60
CA ALA A 476 3.68 20.90 -7.42
C ALA A 476 4.85 20.20 -8.15
N LYS A 477 5.18 20.61 -9.37
CA LYS A 477 6.29 20.00 -10.14
C LYS A 477 7.65 20.12 -9.47
N LYS A 478 7.91 21.13 -8.62
CA LYS A 478 9.22 21.38 -7.97
C LYS A 478 9.65 20.22 -7.07
N ASN A 479 8.72 19.63 -6.31
CA ASN A 479 8.98 18.42 -5.50
C ASN A 479 8.52 17.11 -6.20
N GLY A 480 8.34 17.16 -7.52
CA GLY A 480 7.92 16.03 -8.35
C GLY A 480 6.41 15.85 -8.50
N GLY A 481 5.58 16.55 -7.70
CA GLY A 481 4.10 16.56 -7.69
C GLY A 481 3.38 16.52 -9.04
N ASP A 482 2.24 15.83 -9.06
CA ASP A 482 1.12 15.99 -10.01
C ASP A 482 -0.24 15.85 -9.29
N PHE A 483 -1.35 15.93 -10.03
CA PHE A 483 -2.70 15.88 -9.45
C PHE A 483 -3.43 14.56 -9.73
N ASP A 484 -2.68 13.45 -9.82
CA ASP A 484 -3.23 12.08 -9.97
C ASP A 484 -3.66 11.42 -8.64
N PHE A 485 -3.80 12.26 -7.61
CA PHE A 485 -4.01 11.97 -6.19
C PHE A 485 -2.71 11.73 -5.40
N ASP A 486 -1.67 12.51 -5.68
CA ASP A 486 -0.50 12.58 -4.82
C ASP A 486 -0.90 13.00 -3.40
N THR A 487 -0.31 12.38 -2.38
CA THR A 487 -0.50 12.78 -0.99
C THR A 487 0.69 13.57 -0.49
N ILE A 488 0.43 14.67 0.21
CA ILE A 488 1.45 15.52 0.83
C ILE A 488 1.20 15.61 2.33
N CYS A 489 2.22 15.97 3.10
CA CYS A 489 2.04 16.50 4.44
C CYS A 489 2.51 17.95 4.53
N VAL A 490 2.01 18.68 5.51
CA VAL A 490 2.36 20.08 5.73
C VAL A 490 2.99 20.22 7.11
N MET A 491 4.11 20.94 7.18
CA MET A 491 4.68 21.40 8.43
C MET A 491 4.26 22.87 8.66
N PRO A 492 3.27 23.13 9.52
CA PRO A 492 2.71 24.47 9.67
C PRO A 492 3.57 25.34 10.61
N SER A 493 3.69 26.63 10.29
CA SER A 493 4.59 27.55 11.01
C SER A 493 4.14 27.95 12.41
N ASP A 494 2.87 27.77 12.74
CA ASP A 494 2.34 27.98 14.09
C ASP A 494 2.76 26.87 15.07
N GLN A 495 3.07 25.67 14.56
CA GLN A 495 3.56 24.55 15.36
C GLN A 495 5.07 24.37 15.27
N PHE A 496 5.68 24.67 14.13
CA PHE A 496 7.11 24.48 13.85
C PHE A 496 7.77 25.76 13.29
N PRO A 497 7.70 26.90 14.01
CA PRO A 497 8.21 28.18 13.52
C PRO A 497 9.70 28.15 13.17
N MET A 498 10.56 27.48 13.95
CA MET A 498 12.01 27.43 13.72
C MET A 498 12.37 26.53 12.55
N PHE A 499 11.71 25.38 12.40
CA PHE A 499 11.94 24.52 11.24
C PHE A 499 11.55 25.26 9.95
N VAL A 500 10.35 25.85 9.91
CA VAL A 500 9.86 26.60 8.75
C VAL A 500 10.78 27.78 8.45
N ALA A 501 11.18 28.55 9.46
CA ALA A 501 12.11 29.67 9.28
C ALA A 501 13.48 29.21 8.77
N GLY A 502 14.00 28.09 9.29
CA GLY A 502 15.27 27.51 8.86
C GLY A 502 15.28 27.13 7.38
N ARG A 503 14.18 26.54 6.87
CA ARG A 503 14.04 26.26 5.43
C ARG A 503 13.91 27.54 4.61
N ILE A 504 13.16 28.54 5.06
CA ILE A 504 13.00 29.83 4.36
C ILE A 504 14.33 30.58 4.25
N ALA A 505 15.16 30.53 5.28
CA ALA A 505 16.48 31.16 5.30
C ALA A 505 17.52 30.42 4.43
N CYS A 506 17.23 29.18 4.01
CA CYS A 506 18.14 28.39 3.19
C CYS A 506 18.07 28.83 1.73
N GLU A 507 19.22 29.26 1.18
CA GLU A 507 19.36 29.53 -0.25
C GLU A 507 19.16 28.24 -1.08
N GLU A 508 18.47 28.36 -2.21
CA GLU A 508 18.31 27.26 -3.16
C GLU A 508 19.64 26.99 -3.86
N LYS A 509 20.23 25.82 -3.60
CA LYS A 509 21.52 25.43 -4.20
C LYS A 509 21.34 24.56 -5.43
N PHE A 510 20.17 23.94 -5.56
CA PHE A 510 19.85 23.04 -6.65
C PHE A 510 18.40 23.21 -7.09
N ARG A 511 18.20 23.40 -8.39
CA ARG A 511 16.89 23.36 -9.02
C ARG A 511 16.80 22.10 -9.87
N GLN A 512 15.88 21.22 -9.53
CA GLN A 512 15.64 20.04 -10.35
C GLN A 512 14.87 20.44 -11.61
N GLU A 513 15.45 20.18 -12.77
CA GLU A 513 14.73 20.26 -14.03
C GLU A 513 14.17 18.87 -14.36
N LYS A 514 12.83 18.75 -14.49
CA LYS A 514 12.20 17.55 -15.05
C LYS A 514 12.69 17.42 -16.51
N THR A 515 13.71 16.61 -16.74
CA THR A 515 14.17 16.28 -18.09
C THR A 515 13.10 15.36 -18.71
N LYS A 516 12.27 15.90 -19.62
CA LYS A 516 11.26 15.13 -20.36
C LYS A 516 11.96 14.18 -21.35
N GLN A 517 12.58 13.13 -20.84
CA GLN A 517 13.21 12.11 -21.68
C GLN A 517 12.15 11.36 -22.48
N LYS A 518 12.49 11.00 -23.71
CA LYS A 518 11.60 10.25 -24.61
C LYS A 518 11.19 8.94 -23.95
N LYS A 519 9.87 8.70 -23.86
CA LYS A 519 9.33 7.45 -23.30
C LYS A 519 9.91 6.26 -24.07
N ALA A 520 10.30 5.22 -23.34
CA ALA A 520 10.78 3.98 -23.94
C ALA A 520 9.65 3.32 -24.72
N LYS A 521 9.90 2.89 -25.95
CA LYS A 521 8.92 2.20 -26.79
C LYS A 521 9.57 1.04 -27.52
N SER A 522 9.40 -0.14 -26.97
CA SER A 522 9.81 -1.42 -27.55
C SER A 522 8.68 -2.05 -28.36
N PRO A 523 8.98 -2.89 -29.37
CA PRO A 523 8.00 -3.79 -29.97
C PRO A 523 7.45 -4.81 -28.96
N TRP A 524 6.21 -5.27 -29.16
CA TRP A 524 5.51 -6.16 -28.19
C TRP A 524 6.24 -7.48 -27.90
N TRP A 525 6.99 -8.03 -28.86
CA TRP A 525 7.75 -9.27 -28.65
C TRP A 525 8.85 -9.14 -27.58
N ASN A 526 9.21 -7.93 -27.15
CA ASN A 526 10.14 -7.67 -26.06
C ASN A 526 9.46 -7.60 -24.67
N VAL A 527 8.17 -7.93 -24.54
CA VAL A 527 7.42 -7.76 -23.28
C VAL A 527 8.07 -8.46 -22.08
N TYR A 528 8.64 -9.64 -22.28
CA TYR A 528 9.33 -10.39 -21.21
C TYR A 528 10.64 -9.72 -20.81
N LEU A 529 11.44 -9.26 -21.78
CA LEU A 529 12.67 -8.50 -21.50
C LEU A 529 12.37 -7.20 -20.74
N VAL A 530 11.32 -6.49 -21.14
CA VAL A 530 10.87 -5.26 -20.47
C VAL A 530 10.43 -5.56 -19.04
N ALA A 531 9.68 -6.64 -18.81
CA ALA A 531 9.34 -7.09 -17.45
C ALA A 531 10.58 -7.41 -16.62
N MET A 532 11.55 -8.15 -17.18
CA MET A 532 12.77 -8.49 -16.45
C MET A 532 13.62 -7.28 -16.10
N LYS A 533 13.64 -6.24 -16.95
CA LYS A 533 14.29 -4.94 -16.66
C LYS A 533 13.55 -4.10 -15.63
N ALA A 534 12.25 -4.33 -15.45
CA ALA A 534 11.44 -3.58 -14.49
C ALA A 534 11.67 -3.97 -13.02
N ARG A 535 12.40 -5.06 -12.79
CA ARG A 535 12.73 -5.60 -11.46
C ARG A 535 13.86 -4.80 -10.83
N GLY A 536 13.93 -4.86 -9.50
CA GLY A 536 15.02 -4.28 -8.73
C GLY A 536 14.66 -2.91 -8.19
N ASN A 537 14.50 -2.82 -6.87
CA ASN A 537 14.24 -1.57 -6.18
C ASN A 537 15.56 -0.94 -5.68
N ARG A 538 16.10 0.01 -6.44
CA ARG A 538 17.29 0.79 -6.03
C ARG A 538 16.94 2.04 -5.21
N ILE A 539 15.67 2.44 -5.15
CA ILE A 539 15.22 3.68 -4.48
C ILE A 539 15.64 3.65 -3.00
N GLY A 540 15.25 2.62 -2.26
CA GLY A 540 15.57 2.52 -0.83
C GLY A 540 17.08 2.52 -0.56
N SER A 541 17.85 1.78 -1.35
CA SER A 541 19.31 1.73 -1.20
C SER A 541 20.00 3.07 -1.52
N ILE A 542 19.49 3.84 -2.49
CA ILE A 542 20.01 5.16 -2.83
C ILE A 542 19.61 6.17 -1.75
N THR A 543 18.37 6.09 -1.23
CA THR A 543 17.91 6.92 -0.12
C THR A 543 18.76 6.69 1.14
N ASP A 544 19.04 5.45 1.52
CA ASP A 544 19.86 5.13 2.69
C ASP A 544 21.32 5.62 2.51
N LEU A 545 21.87 5.53 1.30
CA LEU A 545 23.19 6.08 0.98
C LEU A 545 23.19 7.61 1.04
N LYS A 546 22.15 8.27 0.52
CA LYS A 546 21.98 9.73 0.61
C LYS A 546 21.96 10.20 2.06
N THR A 547 21.14 9.55 2.89
CA THR A 547 21.09 9.83 4.33
C THR A 547 22.44 9.60 4.99
N SER A 548 23.18 8.55 4.61
CA SER A 548 24.53 8.30 5.11
C SER A 548 25.53 9.39 4.69
N CYS A 549 25.41 9.94 3.48
CA CYS A 549 26.22 11.08 3.04
C CYS A 549 25.95 12.32 3.90
N LEU A 550 24.69 12.60 4.21
CA LEU A 550 24.33 13.72 5.09
C LEU A 550 24.87 13.51 6.52
N ALA A 551 24.73 12.30 7.06
CA ALA A 551 25.28 11.94 8.37
C ALA A 551 26.81 12.08 8.43
N ALA A 552 27.51 11.79 7.34
CA ALA A 552 28.96 11.95 7.20
C ALA A 552 29.41 13.39 6.87
N GLY A 553 28.50 14.38 6.84
CA GLY A 553 28.84 15.77 6.51
C GLY A 553 29.24 15.98 5.04
N ARG A 554 28.76 15.13 4.13
CA ARG A 554 29.03 15.17 2.69
C ARG A 554 27.77 15.46 1.88
N PRO A 555 27.14 16.65 2.05
CA PRO A 555 25.98 17.02 1.26
C PRO A 555 26.30 17.06 -0.24
N ASP A 556 27.54 17.39 -0.62
CA ASP A 556 28.01 17.33 -2.00
C ASP A 556 27.77 15.96 -2.66
N LEU A 557 28.02 14.87 -1.93
CA LEU A 557 27.76 13.51 -2.40
C LEU A 557 26.26 13.16 -2.36
N ALA A 558 25.54 13.65 -1.34
CA ALA A 558 24.09 13.47 -1.25
C ALA A 558 23.37 14.08 -2.47
N TYR A 559 23.78 15.29 -2.91
CA TYR A 559 23.20 15.94 -4.09
C TYR A 559 23.52 15.19 -5.39
N LYS A 560 24.69 14.56 -5.53
CA LYS A 560 24.97 13.67 -6.67
C LYS A 560 23.99 12.49 -6.74
N LEU A 561 23.54 11.99 -5.59
CA LEU A 561 22.58 10.88 -5.50
C LEU A 561 21.13 11.30 -5.79
N VAL A 562 20.79 12.59 -5.72
CA VAL A 562 19.45 13.09 -6.08
C VAL A 562 19.09 12.74 -7.52
N GLN A 563 20.03 12.93 -8.45
CA GLN A 563 19.83 12.55 -9.85
C GLN A 563 19.65 11.04 -10.02
N GLN A 564 20.43 10.24 -9.28
CA GLN A 564 20.35 8.78 -9.35
C GLN A 564 19.03 8.26 -8.77
N LEU A 565 18.54 8.89 -7.70
CA LEU A 565 17.23 8.61 -7.13
C LEU A 565 16.10 8.94 -8.11
N GLN A 566 16.19 10.08 -8.82
CA GLN A 566 15.24 10.44 -9.86
C GLN A 566 15.27 9.44 -11.03
N ASN A 567 16.45 9.06 -11.51
CA ASN A 567 16.60 8.05 -12.56
C ASN A 567 15.99 6.70 -12.13
N ALA A 568 16.13 6.31 -10.85
CA ALA A 568 15.53 5.11 -10.30
C ALA A 568 13.98 5.16 -10.25
N LEU A 569 13.41 6.35 -10.08
CA LEU A 569 11.95 6.57 -10.12
C LEU A 569 11.42 6.50 -11.57
N ASP A 570 12.19 7.01 -12.53
CA ASP A 570 11.78 7.21 -13.92
C ASP A 570 12.16 6.06 -14.87
N SER A 571 13.07 5.16 -14.49
CA SER A 571 13.63 4.10 -15.36
C SER A 571 12.60 3.15 -15.98
N LEU A 572 11.43 2.98 -15.34
CA LEU A 572 10.34 2.17 -15.89
C LEU A 572 9.60 2.87 -17.04
N LYS A 573 9.53 4.20 -17.01
CA LYS A 573 8.74 5.02 -17.94
C LYS A 573 9.61 5.62 -19.06
N HIS A 574 10.86 5.90 -18.72
CA HIS A 574 11.81 6.66 -19.55
C HIS A 574 13.07 5.83 -19.80
N ARG A 575 13.81 6.15 -20.87
CA ARG A 575 15.09 5.51 -21.18
C ARG A 575 16.23 6.06 -20.31
N VAL A 576 16.03 6.03 -19.00
CA VAL A 576 17.02 6.43 -18.00
C VAL A 576 17.49 5.22 -17.21
N GLU A 577 18.78 5.21 -16.91
CA GLU A 577 19.39 4.21 -16.06
C GLU A 577 20.14 4.91 -14.92
N ILE A 578 20.30 4.18 -13.83
CA ILE A 578 21.08 4.61 -12.68
C ILE A 578 22.56 4.44 -13.03
N ASP A 579 23.37 5.42 -12.71
CA ASP A 579 24.82 5.32 -12.82
C ASP A 579 25.39 4.57 -11.60
N GLU A 580 25.58 3.26 -11.76
CA GLU A 580 26.16 2.40 -10.72
C GLU A 580 27.62 2.77 -10.39
N SER A 581 28.33 3.46 -11.29
CA SER A 581 29.71 3.92 -11.01
C SER A 581 29.71 5.01 -9.95
N VAL A 582 28.82 6.01 -10.07
CA VAL A 582 28.63 7.09 -9.09
C VAL A 582 28.27 6.51 -7.71
N ILE A 583 27.35 5.54 -7.67
CA ILE A 583 26.97 4.87 -6.42
C ILE A 583 28.16 4.14 -5.81
N SER A 584 28.91 3.39 -6.63
CA SER A 584 30.06 2.63 -6.14
C SER A 584 31.20 3.52 -5.65
N GLU A 585 31.41 4.69 -6.25
CA GLU A 585 32.43 5.65 -5.82
C GLU A 585 32.06 6.27 -4.47
N ILE A 586 30.82 6.72 -4.31
CA ILE A 586 30.33 7.31 -3.05
C ILE A 586 30.40 6.30 -1.90
N ARG A 587 30.07 5.02 -2.15
CA ARG A 587 30.18 3.95 -1.13
C ARG A 587 31.61 3.69 -0.65
N LYS A 588 32.64 4.10 -1.39
CA LYS A 588 34.04 4.00 -0.94
C LYS A 588 34.40 5.15 0.01
N GLU A 589 33.71 6.28 -0.08
CA GLU A 589 33.97 7.48 0.72
C GLU A 589 33.10 7.57 1.98
N VAL A 590 31.91 6.97 1.96
CA VAL A 590 30.89 7.15 3.00
C VAL A 590 30.50 5.81 3.63
N ASN A 591 30.65 5.72 4.95
CA ASN A 591 30.14 4.59 5.73
C ASN A 591 28.62 4.73 5.97
N PRO A 592 27.87 3.61 6.02
CA PRO A 592 26.45 3.64 6.38
C PRO A 592 26.23 4.28 7.76
N ALA A 593 25.19 5.10 7.89
CA ALA A 593 24.81 5.67 9.19
C ALA A 593 24.51 4.54 10.20
N PRO A 594 25.11 4.53 11.41
CA PRO A 594 25.06 3.39 12.33
C PRO A 594 23.65 2.97 12.74
N TRP A 595 22.71 3.91 12.78
CA TRP A 595 21.33 3.67 13.21
C TRP A 595 20.45 3.00 12.13
N LEU A 596 20.78 3.13 10.84
CA LEU A 596 19.92 2.62 9.74
C LEU A 596 19.67 1.10 9.81
N ARG A 597 20.65 0.34 10.32
CA ARG A 597 20.55 -1.12 10.42
C ARG A 597 19.45 -1.61 11.38
N TYR A 598 19.01 -0.77 12.31
CA TYR A 598 18.04 -1.15 13.34
C TYR A 598 16.58 -0.86 12.97
N LYS A 599 16.30 -0.42 11.73
CA LYS A 599 14.94 -0.12 11.23
C LYS A 599 13.94 -1.28 11.37
N ARG A 600 14.44 -2.50 11.54
CA ARG A 600 13.67 -3.76 11.52
C ARG A 600 13.70 -4.52 12.83
N GLU A 601 14.31 -3.96 13.87
CA GLU A 601 14.33 -4.61 15.17
C GLU A 601 12.92 -4.84 15.70
N ARG A 602 12.75 -5.96 16.41
CA ARG A 602 11.43 -6.43 16.87
C ARG A 602 11.19 -6.15 18.36
N ARG A 603 12.19 -5.70 19.09
CA ARG A 603 12.12 -5.30 20.51
C ARG A 603 12.87 -3.99 20.71
N VAL A 604 12.47 -3.22 21.73
CA VAL A 604 13.16 -1.98 22.10
C VAL A 604 14.55 -2.29 22.67
N SER A 605 14.69 -3.40 23.39
CA SER A 605 15.96 -3.95 23.88
C SER A 605 17.00 -4.23 22.79
N ASP A 606 16.54 -4.54 21.57
CA ASP A 606 17.43 -4.79 20.43
C ASP A 606 17.97 -3.47 19.82
N LEU A 607 17.41 -2.32 20.20
CA LEU A 607 17.91 -0.98 19.86
C LEU A 607 19.03 -0.57 20.83
N PRO A 608 20.26 -0.32 20.35
CA PRO A 608 21.39 0.02 21.22
C PRO A 608 21.11 1.28 22.04
N ALA A 609 21.48 1.27 23.32
CA ALA A 609 21.34 2.43 24.20
C ALA A 609 22.16 3.65 23.72
N HIS A 610 23.26 3.40 23.00
CA HIS A 610 24.14 4.42 22.47
C HIS A 610 24.76 3.97 21.13
N LEU A 611 25.03 4.92 20.26
CA LEU A 611 25.70 4.74 18.97
C LEU A 611 26.88 5.70 18.86
N GLU A 612 28.01 5.18 18.39
CA GLU A 612 29.16 6.00 17.99
C GLU A 612 28.84 6.70 16.67
N VAL A 613 28.63 8.03 16.72
CA VAL A 613 28.21 8.84 15.56
C VAL A 613 29.04 10.13 15.49
N PRO A 614 29.35 10.63 14.28
CA PRO A 614 30.08 11.89 14.13
C PRO A 614 29.19 13.09 14.48
N ASP A 615 29.80 14.25 14.75
CA ASP A 615 29.08 15.50 15.01
C ASP A 615 28.21 15.97 13.83
N THR A 616 28.49 15.51 12.62
CA THR A 616 27.66 15.83 11.45
C THR A 616 26.36 14.99 11.39
N ASP A 617 26.26 13.90 12.14
CA ASP A 617 25.09 13.02 12.15
C ASP A 617 24.01 13.53 13.10
N LYS A 618 23.23 14.51 12.63
CA LYS A 618 22.10 15.08 13.38
C LYS A 618 21.12 14.02 13.89
N VAL A 619 20.78 13.05 13.04
CA VAL A 619 19.82 11.98 13.39
C VAL A 619 20.41 11.04 14.43
N GLY A 620 21.68 10.66 14.27
CA GLY A 620 22.40 9.82 15.25
C GLY A 620 22.54 10.49 16.61
N ARG A 621 22.82 11.81 16.66
CA ARG A 621 22.87 12.57 17.92
C ARG A 621 21.49 12.66 18.57
N LEU A 622 20.45 12.95 17.79
CA LEU A 622 19.06 12.92 18.28
C LEU A 622 18.72 11.53 18.85
N TYR A 623 19.09 10.46 18.14
CA TYR A 623 18.90 9.09 18.59
C TYR A 623 19.53 8.87 19.96
N ASN A 624 20.79 9.26 20.16
CA ASN A 624 21.49 9.06 21.42
C ASN A 624 20.82 9.78 22.61
N VAL A 625 20.29 10.98 22.40
CA VAL A 625 19.56 11.71 23.43
C VAL A 625 18.22 11.04 23.72
N LEU A 626 17.41 10.79 22.70
CA LEU A 626 16.07 10.25 22.86
C LEU A 626 16.08 8.79 23.35
N ARG A 627 17.04 7.99 22.91
CA ARG A 627 17.20 6.59 23.36
C ARG A 627 17.58 6.52 24.84
N LYS A 628 18.36 7.48 25.33
CA LYS A 628 18.68 7.63 26.76
C LYS A 628 17.44 8.02 27.56
N GLU A 629 16.64 8.97 27.08
CA GLU A 629 15.39 9.38 27.74
C GLU A 629 14.32 8.29 27.74
N LEU A 630 14.22 7.55 26.62
CA LEU A 630 13.36 6.37 26.52
C LEU A 630 13.73 5.34 27.59
N GLY A 631 15.04 5.16 27.83
CA GLY A 631 15.55 4.17 28.77
C GLY A 631 15.16 2.76 28.35
N PHE A 632 15.09 1.85 29.32
CA PHE A 632 14.41 0.57 29.15
C PHE A 632 12.94 0.78 29.48
N LEU A 633 12.04 0.22 28.68
CA LEU A 633 10.64 0.18 29.07
C LEU A 633 10.51 -0.85 30.21
N PRO A 634 9.68 -0.59 31.25
CA PRO A 634 9.51 -1.51 32.37
C PRO A 634 9.12 -2.90 31.88
N GLY A 635 9.91 -3.90 32.25
CA GLY A 635 9.82 -5.29 31.78
C GLY A 635 11.06 -5.83 31.08
N GLU A 636 11.98 -4.97 30.63
CA GLU A 636 13.19 -5.39 29.89
C GLU A 636 14.37 -5.79 30.80
N HIS A 637 14.33 -5.47 32.10
CA HIS A 637 15.35 -5.90 33.09
C HIS A 637 14.78 -6.44 34.41
N ASP A 638 13.50 -6.16 34.68
CA ASP A 638 12.72 -6.44 35.88
C ASP A 638 11.67 -7.55 35.67
N GLY A 639 11.69 -8.22 34.52
CA GLY A 639 10.97 -9.47 34.31
C GLY A 639 9.54 -9.36 33.79
N SER A 640 8.95 -8.16 33.61
CA SER A 640 7.54 -8.07 33.16
C SER A 640 7.31 -8.51 31.70
N PHE A 641 8.31 -8.38 30.81
CA PHE A 641 8.30 -8.99 29.47
C PHE A 641 8.99 -10.37 29.40
N ASP A 642 9.87 -10.68 30.36
CA ASP A 642 10.57 -11.97 30.45
C ASP A 642 9.74 -13.05 31.18
N GLU A 643 8.72 -12.68 31.95
CA GLU A 643 7.65 -13.58 32.40
C GLU A 643 6.58 -13.74 31.30
N LYS A 644 7.00 -14.03 30.06
CA LYS A 644 6.06 -14.67 29.13
C LYS A 644 5.58 -15.93 29.83
N MET A 645 4.29 -15.97 30.16
CA MET A 645 3.70 -17.18 30.67
C MET A 645 3.73 -18.23 29.55
N SER A 646 3.80 -19.50 29.95
CA SER A 646 3.66 -20.57 28.97
C SER A 646 2.28 -20.43 28.33
N ILE A 647 2.17 -20.79 27.05
CA ILE A 647 0.85 -20.84 26.42
C ILE A 647 -0.07 -21.82 27.16
N GLU A 648 0.47 -22.84 27.81
CA GLU A 648 -0.26 -23.79 28.64
C GLU A 648 -0.98 -23.13 29.83
N ASP A 649 -0.42 -22.06 30.39
CA ASP A 649 -1.01 -21.37 31.54
C ASP A 649 -2.35 -20.69 31.19
N PHE A 650 -2.62 -20.47 29.89
CA PHE A 650 -3.87 -19.91 29.38
C PHE A 650 -4.91 -20.99 29.00
N ARG A 651 -4.65 -22.27 29.28
CA ARG A 651 -5.57 -23.37 28.99
C ARG A 651 -6.94 -23.18 29.66
N GLY A 652 -6.96 -22.62 30.86
CA GLY A 652 -8.17 -22.36 31.64
C GLY A 652 -8.97 -21.12 31.23
N LEU A 653 -8.52 -20.34 30.25
CA LEU A 653 -9.17 -19.09 29.83
C LEU A 653 -10.64 -19.32 29.42
N PHE A 654 -10.90 -20.40 28.69
CA PHE A 654 -12.24 -20.82 28.32
C PHE A 654 -12.67 -22.01 29.18
N SER A 655 -13.86 -21.96 29.77
CA SER A 655 -14.44 -23.06 30.53
C SER A 655 -15.98 -23.05 30.46
N GLY A 656 -16.58 -24.21 30.72
CA GLY A 656 -18.04 -24.35 30.85
C GLY A 656 -18.80 -24.73 29.57
N GLU A 657 -18.17 -24.68 28.39
CA GLU A 657 -18.83 -25.04 27.13
C GLU A 657 -18.82 -26.56 26.88
N ALA A 658 -19.90 -27.06 26.27
CA ALA A 658 -19.98 -28.43 25.77
C ALA A 658 -19.25 -28.52 24.42
N VAL A 659 -18.05 -29.12 24.41
CA VAL A 659 -17.22 -29.30 23.20
C VAL A 659 -17.35 -30.74 22.68
N PRO A 660 -18.07 -30.99 21.58
CA PRO A 660 -18.11 -32.30 20.94
C PRO A 660 -16.75 -32.70 20.37
N LYS A 661 -16.51 -34.01 20.28
CA LYS A 661 -15.30 -34.60 19.70
C LYS A 661 -15.00 -34.07 18.29
N ALA A 662 -16.02 -33.94 17.44
CA ALA A 662 -15.88 -33.45 16.07
C ALA A 662 -15.34 -32.00 16.00
N MET A 663 -15.78 -31.12 16.90
CA MET A 663 -15.25 -29.74 16.97
C MET A 663 -13.76 -29.75 17.33
N PHE A 664 -13.39 -30.56 18.32
CA PHE A 664 -12.02 -30.69 18.77
C PHE A 664 -11.09 -31.23 17.67
N GLU A 665 -11.50 -32.29 16.97
CA GLU A 665 -10.75 -32.89 15.86
C GLU A 665 -10.55 -31.90 14.69
N GLU A 666 -11.57 -31.09 14.36
CA GLU A 666 -11.45 -30.06 13.32
C GLU A 666 -10.52 -28.90 13.76
N CYS A 667 -10.59 -28.45 15.02
CA CYS A 667 -9.63 -27.49 15.56
C CYS A 667 -8.19 -28.02 15.53
N GLN A 668 -7.98 -29.31 15.85
CA GLN A 668 -6.68 -29.95 15.73
C GLN A 668 -6.17 -29.94 14.29
N LEU A 669 -7.01 -30.29 13.32
CA LEU A 669 -6.66 -30.24 11.89
C LEU A 669 -6.19 -28.85 11.47
N VAL A 670 -6.95 -27.80 11.81
CA VAL A 670 -6.62 -26.41 11.46
C VAL A 670 -5.33 -25.95 12.14
N ASN A 671 -5.15 -26.26 13.42
CA ASN A 671 -3.92 -25.93 14.14
C ASN A 671 -2.70 -26.68 13.56
N SER A 672 -2.85 -27.94 13.15
CA SER A 672 -1.79 -28.70 12.47
C SER A 672 -1.40 -28.08 11.13
N ILE A 673 -2.37 -27.67 10.31
CA ILE A 673 -2.12 -26.95 9.05
C ILE A 673 -1.36 -25.64 9.33
N TYR A 674 -1.83 -24.87 10.32
CA TYR A 674 -1.18 -23.61 10.71
C TYR A 674 0.27 -23.82 11.16
N ALA A 675 0.48 -24.75 12.08
CA ALA A 675 1.79 -25.06 12.64
C ALA A 675 2.77 -25.57 11.58
N ASP A 676 2.30 -26.42 10.67
CA ASP A 676 3.13 -26.98 9.59
C ASP A 676 3.62 -25.89 8.62
N ILE A 677 2.75 -24.97 8.21
CA ILE A 677 3.12 -23.86 7.32
C ILE A 677 4.04 -22.87 8.05
N ALA A 678 3.68 -22.46 9.28
CA ALA A 678 4.50 -21.56 10.07
C ALA A 678 5.91 -22.11 10.31
N SER A 679 6.03 -23.42 10.61
CA SER A 679 7.32 -24.09 10.79
C SER A 679 8.17 -24.05 9.52
N ARG A 680 7.57 -24.27 8.35
CA ARG A 680 8.28 -24.20 7.06
C ARG A 680 8.83 -22.81 6.78
N ILE A 681 8.05 -21.77 7.10
CA ILE A 681 8.49 -20.38 6.93
C ILE A 681 9.70 -20.10 7.82
N VAL A 682 9.63 -20.45 9.11
CA VAL A 682 10.71 -20.21 10.07
C VAL A 682 11.99 -20.98 9.70
N GLN A 683 11.86 -22.28 9.35
CA GLN A 683 13.01 -23.09 8.92
C GLN A 683 13.70 -22.48 7.69
N ARG A 684 12.90 -22.03 6.71
CA ARG A 684 13.46 -21.37 5.54
C ARG A 684 14.13 -20.03 5.88
N GLU A 685 13.58 -19.27 6.82
CA GLU A 685 14.18 -18.01 7.32
C GLU A 685 15.57 -18.24 7.90
N GLU A 686 15.72 -19.29 8.72
CA GLU A 686 17.00 -19.69 9.32
C GLU A 686 18.02 -20.11 8.25
N GLU A 687 17.60 -20.92 7.26
CA GLU A 687 18.44 -21.33 6.14
C GLU A 687 18.99 -20.14 5.36
N VAL A 688 18.14 -19.20 4.94
CA VAL A 688 18.57 -18.05 4.11
C VAL A 688 19.42 -17.06 4.91
N LYS A 689 19.18 -16.91 6.22
CA LYS A 689 20.04 -16.12 7.11
C LYS A 689 21.43 -16.75 7.23
N LEU A 690 21.49 -18.07 7.40
CA LEU A 690 22.76 -18.80 7.45
C LEU A 690 23.52 -18.70 6.12
N GLN A 691 22.83 -18.81 4.99
CA GLN A 691 23.41 -18.62 3.66
C GLN A 691 24.01 -17.22 3.49
N LEU A 692 23.29 -16.17 3.91
CA LEU A 692 23.80 -14.81 3.86
C LEU A 692 25.03 -14.63 4.76
N LYS A 693 24.97 -15.14 6.00
CA LYS A 693 26.10 -15.09 6.93
C LYS A 693 27.34 -15.76 6.34
N ASN A 694 27.18 -16.96 5.76
CA ASN A 694 28.28 -17.69 5.13
C ASN A 694 28.83 -16.95 3.91
N ALA A 695 27.96 -16.38 3.06
CA ALA A 695 28.38 -15.62 1.88
C ALA A 695 29.07 -14.29 2.26
N GLN A 696 28.63 -13.63 3.34
CA GLN A 696 29.29 -12.46 3.91
C GLN A 696 30.69 -12.79 4.43
N ALA A 697 30.82 -13.87 5.22
CA ALA A 697 32.11 -14.33 5.72
C ALA A 697 33.07 -14.70 4.58
N TYR A 698 32.57 -15.37 3.53
CA TYR A 698 33.36 -15.69 2.34
C TYR A 698 33.84 -14.41 1.62
N TRP A 699 32.95 -13.44 1.42
CA TRP A 699 33.32 -12.14 0.86
C TRP A 699 34.39 -11.44 1.70
N GLU A 700 34.25 -11.39 3.02
CA GLU A 700 35.23 -10.77 3.91
C GLU A 700 36.61 -11.40 3.81
N ALA A 701 36.68 -12.73 3.70
CA ALA A 701 37.92 -13.47 3.53
C ALA A 701 38.63 -13.15 2.20
N VAL A 702 37.87 -12.99 1.11
CA VAL A 702 38.44 -12.81 -0.24
C VAL A 702 38.47 -11.35 -0.71
N ARG A 703 37.92 -10.39 0.03
CA ARG A 703 37.81 -8.98 -0.41
C ARG A 703 39.15 -8.33 -0.74
N GLN A 704 40.23 -8.78 -0.08
CA GLN A 704 41.62 -8.33 -0.30
C GLN A 704 42.40 -9.24 -1.26
N SER A 705 41.78 -10.30 -1.81
CA SER A 705 42.42 -11.18 -2.78
C SER A 705 42.77 -10.43 -4.07
N GLU A 706 43.93 -10.72 -4.64
CA GLU A 706 44.33 -10.19 -5.95
C GLU A 706 43.49 -10.80 -7.09
N ASP A 707 42.90 -11.98 -6.88
CA ASP A 707 42.05 -12.66 -7.85
C ASP A 707 40.72 -11.90 -8.05
N LYS A 708 40.61 -11.27 -9.22
CA LYS A 708 39.43 -10.49 -9.62
C LYS A 708 38.20 -11.35 -9.84
N GLU A 709 38.34 -12.57 -10.36
CA GLU A 709 37.21 -13.46 -10.63
C GLU A 709 36.70 -14.10 -9.34
N GLN A 710 37.59 -14.46 -8.42
CA GLN A 710 37.22 -14.91 -7.08
C GLN A 710 36.44 -13.83 -6.32
N ARG A 711 36.90 -12.57 -6.36
CA ARG A 711 36.16 -11.44 -5.77
C ARG A 711 34.79 -11.23 -6.41
N LYS A 712 34.70 -11.25 -7.74
CA LYS A 712 33.41 -11.11 -8.44
C LYS A 712 32.43 -12.21 -8.06
N SER A 713 32.90 -13.46 -8.03
CA SER A 713 32.09 -14.62 -7.65
C SER A 713 31.57 -14.50 -6.21
N ALA A 714 32.44 -14.09 -5.27
CA ALA A 714 32.06 -13.88 -3.88
C ALA A 714 31.03 -12.76 -3.69
N VAL A 715 31.19 -11.63 -4.40
CA VAL A 715 30.21 -10.54 -4.41
C VAL A 715 28.87 -11.02 -4.97
N LEU A 716 28.88 -11.76 -6.08
CA LEU A 716 27.67 -12.30 -6.68
C LEU A 716 26.95 -13.26 -5.73
N ALA A 717 27.68 -14.18 -5.08
CA ALA A 717 27.12 -15.10 -4.10
C ALA A 717 26.50 -14.37 -2.91
N ARG A 718 27.19 -13.36 -2.37
CA ARG A 718 26.67 -12.51 -1.28
C ARG A 718 25.40 -11.76 -1.70
N ASN A 719 25.39 -11.19 -2.90
CA ASN A 719 24.23 -10.45 -3.42
C ASN A 719 23.03 -11.40 -3.65
N LYS A 720 23.27 -12.60 -4.21
CA LYS A 720 22.23 -13.65 -4.35
C LYS A 720 21.67 -14.06 -2.99
N ALA A 721 22.51 -14.29 -1.98
CA ALA A 721 22.04 -14.65 -0.64
C ALA A 721 21.25 -13.50 0.03
N GLN A 722 21.67 -12.25 -0.17
CA GLN A 722 20.96 -11.08 0.33
C GLN A 722 19.58 -10.91 -0.33
N ALA A 723 19.51 -11.11 -1.65
CA ALA A 723 18.26 -11.10 -2.41
C ALA A 723 17.34 -12.24 -1.98
N ALA A 724 17.87 -13.45 -1.78
CA ALA A 724 17.09 -14.60 -1.31
C ALA A 724 16.50 -14.37 0.09
N LEU A 725 17.25 -13.76 1.01
CA LEU A 725 16.73 -13.36 2.32
C LEU A 725 15.59 -12.34 2.18
N TRP A 726 15.79 -11.31 1.34
CA TRP A 726 14.76 -10.30 1.09
C TRP A 726 13.49 -10.90 0.47
N GLU A 727 13.63 -11.72 -0.56
CA GLU A 727 12.53 -12.44 -1.20
C GLU A 727 11.77 -13.28 -0.19
N HIS A 728 12.49 -14.03 0.64
CA HIS A 728 11.89 -14.85 1.67
C HIS A 728 11.16 -14.01 2.70
N GLU A 729 11.69 -12.88 3.16
CA GLU A 729 11.00 -11.99 4.10
C GLU A 729 9.68 -11.46 3.54
N GLN A 730 9.63 -11.09 2.25
CA GLN A 730 8.39 -10.64 1.60
C GLN A 730 7.42 -11.80 1.42
N GLU A 731 7.90 -12.96 0.98
CA GLU A 731 7.10 -14.18 0.80
C GLU A 731 6.54 -14.69 2.14
N ALA A 732 7.31 -14.63 3.22
CA ALA A 732 6.90 -15.01 4.56
C ALA A 732 5.74 -14.13 5.06
N LYS A 733 5.81 -12.80 4.88
CA LYS A 733 4.71 -11.89 5.25
C LYS A 733 3.43 -12.23 4.49
N ASP A 734 3.57 -12.46 3.19
CA ASP A 734 2.47 -12.80 2.30
C ASP A 734 1.81 -14.15 2.69
N GLN A 735 2.62 -15.16 3.01
CA GLN A 735 2.16 -16.48 3.45
C GLN A 735 1.49 -16.43 4.82
N PHE A 736 2.06 -15.72 5.80
CA PHE A 736 1.43 -15.53 7.10
C PHE A 736 0.08 -14.82 6.99
N SER A 737 0.00 -13.76 6.17
CA SER A 737 -1.27 -13.03 5.95
C SER A 737 -2.33 -13.92 5.32
N SER A 738 -1.95 -14.76 4.35
CA SER A 738 -2.85 -15.72 3.70
C SER A 738 -3.32 -16.80 4.66
N LEU A 739 -2.42 -17.27 5.54
CA LEU A 739 -2.73 -18.25 6.57
C LEU A 739 -3.68 -17.66 7.64
N HIS A 740 -3.48 -16.41 8.05
CA HIS A 740 -4.38 -15.69 8.96
C HIS A 740 -5.79 -15.58 8.38
N LEU A 741 -5.90 -15.15 7.12
CA LEU A 741 -7.19 -15.08 6.42
C LEU A 741 -7.84 -16.45 6.30
N PHE A 742 -7.09 -17.50 5.94
CA PHE A 742 -7.61 -18.86 5.85
C PHE A 742 -8.26 -19.32 7.17
N VAL A 743 -7.55 -19.15 8.30
CA VAL A 743 -8.07 -19.50 9.63
C VAL A 743 -9.29 -18.65 9.97
N HIS A 744 -9.29 -17.38 9.59
CA HIS A 744 -10.42 -16.49 9.77
C HIS A 744 -11.67 -16.95 9.01
N TYR A 745 -11.57 -17.27 7.71
CA TYR A 745 -12.70 -17.80 6.93
C TYR A 745 -13.21 -19.14 7.46
N TRP A 746 -12.32 -19.99 7.95
CA TRP A 746 -12.73 -21.24 8.59
C TRP A 746 -13.58 -20.96 9.84
N ALA A 747 -13.15 -20.01 10.68
CA ALA A 747 -13.86 -19.64 11.89
C ALA A 747 -15.16 -18.86 11.61
N GLN A 748 -15.23 -18.08 10.53
CA GLN A 748 -16.46 -17.41 10.09
C GLN A 748 -17.58 -18.40 9.77
N GLY A 749 -17.24 -19.57 9.20
CA GLY A 749 -18.20 -20.63 8.91
C GLY A 749 -18.77 -21.34 10.15
N LYS A 750 -18.33 -20.97 11.35
CA LYS A 750 -18.84 -21.51 12.62
C LYS A 750 -19.82 -20.51 13.22
N GLU A 751 -21.05 -20.49 12.74
CA GLU A 751 -22.06 -19.52 13.18
C GLU A 751 -22.69 -19.91 14.54
N GLU A 752 -22.87 -21.21 14.78
CA GLU A 752 -23.44 -21.74 16.02
C GLU A 752 -22.36 -22.13 17.04
N ASN A 753 -22.65 -21.95 18.34
CA ASN A 753 -21.79 -22.37 19.46
C ASN A 753 -20.33 -21.85 19.37
N ARG A 754 -20.14 -20.62 18.89
CA ARG A 754 -18.82 -20.00 18.67
C ARG A 754 -17.89 -20.05 19.89
N ARG A 755 -18.45 -19.89 21.09
CA ARG A 755 -17.70 -19.99 22.35
C ARG A 755 -17.16 -21.39 22.60
N ALA A 756 -17.90 -22.44 22.26
CA ALA A 756 -17.43 -23.82 22.33
C ALA A 756 -16.30 -24.09 21.32
N TRP A 757 -16.40 -23.54 20.09
CA TRP A 757 -15.32 -23.60 19.10
C TRP A 757 -14.05 -22.88 19.57
N ALA A 758 -14.20 -21.69 20.15
CA ALA A 758 -13.09 -20.95 20.74
C ALA A 758 -12.44 -21.71 21.92
N GLN A 759 -13.24 -22.35 22.79
CA GLN A 759 -12.75 -23.22 23.87
C GLN A 759 -11.97 -24.43 23.33
N ALA A 760 -12.49 -25.08 22.28
CA ALA A 760 -11.82 -26.19 21.62
C ALA A 760 -10.48 -25.75 21.03
N MET A 761 -10.46 -24.64 20.29
CA MET A 761 -9.23 -24.08 19.71
C MET A 761 -8.23 -23.68 20.81
N ASN A 762 -8.67 -23.03 21.88
CA ASN A 762 -7.80 -22.67 23.01
C ASN A 762 -7.13 -23.91 23.61
N THR A 763 -7.90 -24.98 23.84
CA THR A 763 -7.37 -26.25 24.39
C THR A 763 -6.32 -26.88 23.47
N VAL A 764 -6.55 -26.85 22.15
CA VAL A 764 -5.59 -27.36 21.15
C VAL A 764 -4.31 -26.53 21.12
N VAL A 765 -4.44 -25.21 21.14
CA VAL A 765 -3.33 -24.25 21.04
C VAL A 765 -2.45 -24.27 22.29
N THR A 766 -3.08 -24.31 23.46
CA THR A 766 -2.41 -24.31 24.77
C THR A 766 -1.72 -25.64 25.07
N GLY A 767 -2.06 -26.72 24.36
CA GLY A 767 -1.32 -27.99 24.39
C GLY A 767 -0.06 -28.03 23.51
N GLY A 768 0.30 -26.94 22.83
CA GLY A 768 1.48 -26.83 21.96
C GLY A 768 2.53 -25.83 22.46
N ASN A 769 3.57 -25.60 21.65
CA ASN A 769 4.66 -24.65 21.95
C ASN A 769 4.57 -23.34 21.13
N GLY A 770 3.42 -23.08 20.50
CA GLY A 770 3.22 -21.90 19.65
C GLY A 770 2.98 -20.62 20.44
N SER A 771 2.97 -19.47 19.75
CA SER A 771 2.64 -18.19 20.39
C SER A 771 1.17 -18.01 20.76
N GLY A 772 0.29 -18.89 20.26
CA GLY A 772 -1.16 -18.76 20.38
C GLY A 772 -1.83 -17.87 19.32
N ALA A 773 -1.09 -17.42 18.29
CA ALA A 773 -1.61 -16.55 17.24
C ALA A 773 -2.90 -17.08 16.57
N VAL A 774 -2.98 -18.38 16.28
CA VAL A 774 -4.12 -19.00 15.59
C VAL A 774 -5.46 -18.79 16.32
N LEU A 775 -5.43 -18.73 17.66
CA LEU A 775 -6.62 -18.46 18.48
C LEU A 775 -7.17 -17.04 18.22
N PHE A 776 -6.28 -16.04 18.25
CA PHE A 776 -6.62 -14.63 17.97
C PHE A 776 -7.01 -14.39 16.51
N GLN A 777 -6.59 -15.24 15.57
CA GLN A 777 -6.93 -15.11 14.15
C GLN A 777 -8.25 -15.82 13.80
N SER A 778 -8.65 -16.83 14.57
CA SER A 778 -9.91 -17.57 14.38
C SER A 778 -11.08 -16.93 15.16
N PHE A 779 -10.92 -16.75 16.46
CA PHE A 779 -11.99 -16.29 17.36
C PHE A 779 -11.60 -15.02 18.12
N PRO A 780 -11.24 -13.92 17.40
CA PRO A 780 -10.73 -12.71 18.03
C PRO A 780 -11.69 -12.09 19.05
N GLN A 781 -12.97 -11.96 18.69
CA GLN A 781 -13.97 -11.32 19.56
C GLN A 781 -14.25 -12.18 20.78
N GLU A 782 -14.35 -13.50 20.62
CA GLU A 782 -14.61 -14.43 21.71
C GLU A 782 -13.47 -14.45 22.74
N VAL A 783 -12.21 -14.33 22.28
CA VAL A 783 -11.05 -14.20 23.17
C VAL A 783 -11.14 -12.93 23.99
N VAL A 784 -11.41 -11.79 23.35
CA VAL A 784 -11.50 -10.48 24.02
C VAL A 784 -12.64 -10.46 25.02
N ASP A 785 -13.82 -10.96 24.63
CA ASP A 785 -14.98 -11.05 25.52
C ASP A 785 -14.71 -11.97 26.72
N THR A 786 -13.99 -13.08 26.51
CA THR A 786 -13.64 -14.00 27.59
C THR A 786 -12.65 -13.37 28.57
N PHE A 787 -11.65 -12.64 28.10
CA PHE A 787 -10.77 -11.88 28.99
C PHE A 787 -11.54 -10.81 29.79
N ALA A 788 -12.45 -10.07 29.14
CA ALA A 788 -13.31 -9.10 29.83
C ALA A 788 -14.14 -9.77 30.93
N GLU A 789 -14.76 -10.92 30.63
CA GLU A 789 -15.60 -11.65 31.58
C GLU A 789 -14.80 -12.23 32.76
N VAL A 790 -13.67 -12.90 32.49
CA VAL A 790 -12.85 -13.54 33.53
C VAL A 790 -12.17 -12.53 34.44
N THR A 791 -11.79 -11.36 33.92
CA THR A 791 -11.03 -10.35 34.66
C THR A 791 -11.92 -9.22 35.21
N GLY A 792 -13.22 -9.21 34.88
CA GLY A 792 -14.14 -8.13 35.24
C GLY A 792 -13.82 -6.80 34.55
N GLY A 793 -13.28 -6.88 33.33
CA GLY A 793 -12.99 -5.76 32.45
C GLY A 793 -14.15 -5.40 31.53
N GLN A 794 -13.86 -4.66 30.45
CA GLN A 794 -14.87 -4.15 29.54
C GLN A 794 -14.86 -4.88 28.19
N ARG A 795 -16.02 -4.99 27.56
CA ARG A 795 -16.11 -5.53 26.20
C ARG A 795 -15.55 -4.52 25.21
N VAL A 796 -14.54 -4.95 24.45
CA VAL A 796 -13.89 -4.13 23.42
C VAL A 796 -14.17 -4.76 22.07
N ARG A 797 -14.64 -3.94 21.12
CA ARG A 797 -14.94 -4.41 19.76
C ARG A 797 -13.64 -4.65 18.99
N VAL A 798 -13.52 -5.83 18.39
CA VAL A 798 -12.37 -6.19 17.56
C VAL A 798 -12.62 -5.80 16.11
N ARG A 799 -11.57 -5.28 15.46
CA ARG A 799 -11.55 -5.07 14.01
C ARG A 799 -11.33 -6.42 13.32
N LEU A 800 -12.25 -6.77 12.43
CA LEU A 800 -12.11 -7.97 11.60
C LEU A 800 -11.46 -7.59 10.25
N PRO A 801 -10.67 -8.51 9.64
CA PRO A 801 -10.10 -8.27 8.33
C PRO A 801 -11.20 -8.10 7.27
N LYS A 802 -10.99 -7.25 6.27
CA LYS A 802 -11.91 -7.14 5.13
C LYS A 802 -11.80 -8.41 4.27
N THR A 803 -12.85 -9.22 4.28
CA THR A 803 -12.94 -10.49 3.56
C THR A 803 -13.85 -10.40 2.34
N ILE A 804 -13.73 -11.36 1.43
CA ILE A 804 -14.77 -11.67 0.43
C ILE A 804 -15.90 -12.46 1.09
N ASP A 805 -17.05 -12.57 0.45
CA ASP A 805 -18.15 -13.39 0.97
C ASP A 805 -17.79 -14.88 0.93
N GLY A 806 -18.09 -15.59 2.02
CA GLY A 806 -17.96 -17.04 2.13
C GLY A 806 -17.22 -17.51 3.38
N HIS A 807 -17.05 -18.83 3.49
CA HIS A 807 -16.33 -19.47 4.60
C HIS A 807 -15.56 -20.70 4.11
N VAL A 808 -14.57 -21.16 4.89
CA VAL A 808 -13.83 -22.38 4.55
C VAL A 808 -14.52 -23.61 5.16
N ARG A 809 -14.74 -24.63 4.33
CA ARG A 809 -15.25 -25.95 4.74
C ARG A 809 -14.27 -27.04 4.32
N PHE A 810 -14.05 -28.01 5.22
CA PHE A 810 -13.33 -29.25 4.92
C PHE A 810 -14.28 -30.37 4.53
N ASP A 811 -13.83 -31.26 3.67
CA ASP A 811 -14.49 -32.55 3.43
C ASP A 811 -13.78 -33.73 4.11
N SER A 812 -14.30 -34.94 3.93
CA SER A 812 -13.77 -36.17 4.52
C SER A 812 -12.36 -36.53 4.07
N GLU A 813 -11.89 -35.97 2.96
CA GLU A 813 -10.54 -36.18 2.43
C GLU A 813 -9.56 -35.05 2.84
N GLN A 814 -9.97 -34.20 3.80
CA GLN A 814 -9.22 -33.02 4.26
C GLN A 814 -8.91 -32.04 3.12
N ARG A 815 -9.82 -31.92 2.15
CA ARG A 815 -9.77 -30.88 1.12
C ARG A 815 -10.47 -29.64 1.66
N ALA A 816 -9.78 -28.52 1.63
CA ALA A 816 -10.30 -27.21 2.02
C ALA A 816 -10.96 -26.53 0.81
N TRP A 817 -12.20 -26.10 1.00
CA TRP A 817 -12.99 -25.39 0.01
C TRP A 817 -13.45 -24.05 0.58
N LEU A 818 -13.25 -22.96 -0.15
CA LEU A 818 -13.99 -21.73 0.11
C LEU A 818 -15.40 -21.89 -0.45
N VAL A 819 -16.41 -21.69 0.39
CA VAL A 819 -17.83 -21.83 0.06
C VAL A 819 -18.48 -20.46 0.12
N GLU A 820 -18.98 -19.98 -1.02
CA GLU A 820 -19.73 -18.72 -1.17
C GLU A 820 -21.21 -19.05 -1.39
N ARG A 821 -22.10 -18.35 -0.67
CA ARG A 821 -23.56 -18.48 -0.86
C ARG A 821 -23.99 -17.50 -1.94
N ILE A 822 -24.52 -18.02 -3.03
CA ILE A 822 -25.07 -17.20 -4.12
C ILE A 822 -26.56 -17.04 -3.87
N VAL A 823 -26.96 -15.84 -3.43
CA VAL A 823 -28.38 -15.49 -3.28
C VAL A 823 -29.00 -15.41 -4.66
N ASN A 824 -30.05 -16.20 -4.89
CA ASN A 824 -30.79 -16.18 -6.14
C ASN A 824 -32.18 -15.56 -5.93
N PRO A 825 -32.47 -14.36 -6.46
CA PRO A 825 -33.76 -13.70 -6.26
C PRO A 825 -34.96 -14.48 -6.83
N GLU A 826 -34.74 -15.34 -7.82
CA GLU A 826 -35.80 -16.03 -8.57
C GLU A 826 -35.77 -17.57 -8.38
N GLY A 827 -34.98 -18.09 -7.45
CA GLY A 827 -34.81 -19.54 -7.23
C GLY A 827 -34.15 -19.88 -5.88
N PRO A 828 -33.86 -21.17 -5.63
CA PRO A 828 -33.12 -21.54 -4.42
C PRO A 828 -31.70 -20.99 -4.48
N ASP A 829 -31.18 -20.58 -3.31
CA ASP A 829 -29.79 -20.16 -3.16
C ASP A 829 -28.83 -21.25 -3.65
N GLY A 830 -27.78 -20.83 -4.35
CA GLY A 830 -26.70 -21.70 -4.80
C GLY A 830 -25.53 -21.70 -3.81
N GLU A 831 -24.75 -22.78 -3.81
CA GLU A 831 -23.41 -22.79 -3.21
C GLU A 831 -22.36 -22.82 -4.31
N LYS A 832 -21.40 -21.91 -4.25
CA LYS A 832 -20.17 -21.98 -5.06
C LYS A 832 -19.03 -22.49 -4.19
N LYS A 833 -18.24 -23.44 -4.71
CA LYS A 833 -17.11 -24.04 -3.99
C LYS A 833 -15.82 -23.84 -4.75
N VAL A 834 -14.81 -23.30 -4.10
CA VAL A 834 -13.48 -23.05 -4.68
C VAL A 834 -12.45 -23.88 -3.92
N PHE A 835 -11.75 -24.77 -4.63
CA PHE A 835 -10.72 -25.61 -4.04
C PHE A 835 -9.50 -24.77 -3.65
N LEU A 836 -9.12 -24.83 -2.37
CA LEU A 836 -7.95 -24.14 -1.85
C LEU A 836 -6.73 -25.06 -1.85
N PHE A 837 -6.84 -26.20 -1.18
CA PHE A 837 -5.79 -27.22 -1.07
C PHE A 837 -6.33 -28.51 -0.44
N GLN A 838 -5.57 -29.60 -0.55
CA GLN A 838 -5.73 -30.80 0.25
C GLN A 838 -4.58 -30.91 1.25
N TYR A 839 -4.89 -31.17 2.51
CA TYR A 839 -3.88 -31.50 3.52
C TYR A 839 -3.68 -33.01 3.58
N LYS A 840 -2.43 -33.47 3.45
CA LYS A 840 -2.05 -34.90 3.55
C LYS A 840 -1.26 -35.22 4.82
N GLY A 841 -1.17 -34.27 5.76
CA GLY A 841 -0.34 -34.40 6.96
C GLY A 841 1.17 -34.20 6.67
N LYS A 842 1.97 -34.15 7.74
CA LYS A 842 3.44 -34.00 7.70
C LYS A 842 3.90 -32.85 6.81
N ARG A 843 3.25 -31.70 6.96
CA ARG A 843 3.48 -30.47 6.20
C ARG A 843 3.05 -30.54 4.73
N ASN A 844 2.49 -31.64 4.22
CA ASN A 844 2.16 -31.73 2.80
C ASN A 844 0.80 -31.09 2.45
N LEU A 845 0.84 -30.04 1.62
CA LEU A 845 -0.31 -29.34 1.07
C LEU A 845 -0.30 -29.49 -0.44
N ILE A 846 -1.37 -30.06 -0.99
CA ILE A 846 -1.55 -30.25 -2.42
C ILE A 846 -2.52 -29.17 -2.90
N PHE A 847 -2.02 -28.23 -3.71
CA PHE A 847 -2.85 -27.15 -4.26
C PHE A 847 -3.54 -27.54 -5.57
N GLU A 848 -3.30 -28.75 -6.08
CA GLU A 848 -3.95 -29.30 -7.26
C GLU A 848 -5.17 -30.14 -6.86
N ASN A 849 -6.30 -29.90 -7.51
CA ASN A 849 -7.49 -30.72 -7.30
C ASN A 849 -7.36 -32.01 -8.12
N THR A 850 -6.83 -33.06 -7.50
CA THR A 850 -6.62 -34.37 -8.14
C THR A 850 -7.90 -35.22 -8.30
N SER A 851 -9.07 -34.68 -7.93
CA SER A 851 -10.36 -35.37 -8.07
C SER A 851 -11.07 -35.12 -9.41
N ALA A 852 -10.54 -34.22 -10.25
CA ALA A 852 -11.00 -34.03 -11.62
C ALA A 852 -10.28 -35.01 -12.56
N PRO A 853 -10.99 -35.77 -13.41
CA PRO A 853 -10.32 -36.60 -14.42
C PRO A 853 -9.47 -35.71 -15.33
N ALA A 854 -8.22 -36.09 -15.56
CA ALA A 854 -7.40 -35.52 -16.61
C ALA A 854 -8.19 -35.61 -17.91
N THR A 855 -8.51 -34.46 -18.52
CA THR A 855 -9.06 -34.42 -19.88
C THR A 855 -8.10 -35.19 -20.77
N MET A 856 -8.54 -36.37 -21.24
CA MET A 856 -7.75 -37.22 -22.10
C MET A 856 -7.29 -36.42 -23.31
N GLU A 857 -5.97 -36.41 -23.52
CA GLU A 857 -5.34 -36.09 -24.78
C GLU A 857 -6.01 -36.93 -25.88
N ASN A 858 -6.75 -36.29 -26.78
CA ASN A 858 -7.07 -36.88 -28.07
C ASN A 858 -6.18 -36.21 -29.11
N SER A 859 -5.08 -36.92 -29.41
CA SER A 859 -4.45 -37.13 -30.73
C SER A 859 -4.72 -36.11 -31.84
#